data_AF-A0A2G6PBQ1-F1
#
_entry.id   AF-A0A2G6PBQ1-F1
#
_cell.length_a   1.000
_cell.length_b   1.000
_cell.length_c   1.000
_cell.angle_alpha   90.00
_cell.angle_beta   90.00
_cell.angle_gamma   90.00
#
_symmetry.space_group_name_H-M   'P 1'
#
loop_
_entity.id
_entity.type
_entity.pdbx_description
1 polymer ?
#
loop_
_entity_poly.entity_id
_entity_poly.type
_entity_poly.pdbx_seq_one_letter_code
_entity_poly.pdbx_strand_id
1 'polypeptide(L)'
;MNSKQSTHDALSKTYRASRLLVPAVLLALSLVALEAILQPSLPCSDDAAFHLLRLTQLDHLLRQGVFFSRWAPDMAQGYGFPFFNFYAPLSYYLAEGVSLLAGNLNLGMRITFALGVYVAGLSAYRLSRDHFSRSAAVVTAVAYMYAPYFAYDILFRGNLAESMAWLFLPLSLWTMGRLARSGQNRWLVAAALSYAAVLLTHNVFALIFTPLLGLYGLVELPDKRLKIKELASRVNLQSSTPNCFPVILALLLGLGLATFFWLPAMAERAFVHSDRLLVPPIFVYWGNFVTLTEVFALPQTMYTNLINPSPSRSLGLIPLLLALPALLVGWWYSRKRDRRRQVAFFGVATAVYLFLMLAVSEPIWASLPLIEYVQFPWRLLGPAALCLAILIGASVDIFADSGSRLTPIIAAIYGIALILGNLYWWDARYCPGLEDPTIADMQEFERASQTIGTTAKGEYLPLTVAYLPEEPAVTPFAPLPDTLTNSVTGGQTAVHTPKQFAVTLSAREPFTLTANTFAYPGWQAEINGKRVDITPSEGTGLITIPVPAGDSDISITFRETPLRWVANVVSLVSLGGMLLVVMGRRGARWPGGRVATRQDDEVAVLVVLLVVGLLLWGVVVWLLPRVESPWQRSTFPGAVTSTDPVTRFSNNMELLSYELEAREMAADDSYLVQSNWRVAQPVARDFRETVRLVDEAGLLWSAKTAVSPRWYREPTPTFAWTPEQFADSQLLIEPIPGTPPGLYMVQMVLFDEETLAPVSLADGQTTLNLGTVQVRRPQETFALAPQYPLSQTWDGVTLIGVSLDRDAAAPGDPFLLSLYWQVDEALTGDAVARLSLVDEERTAVFTANLPPVHDNFPTSQFQTGDLWLGQHAFHLPVDLGSGEYVWELLWCVDDECDKETAVLGNLTISAPERLFEAPPLDIETHARFDEVATLLGINGLHPTSFTQHPSLALVWQSNSETPTSYRVFVHLVDETGQIAAQSDGIPAAWRRPTTGWLPGEIILDEHHLLLENVPSGSYELRIGLYDPAAGVRLVLDDGETAVTIPNVMLP
;
A
#
# COMPACT_ATOMS: atom_id res chain seq x y z
N MET A 1 63.73 8.78 38.11
CA MET A 1 62.38 9.34 37.85
C MET A 1 61.97 9.32 36.36
N ASN A 2 62.89 9.22 35.38
CA ASN A 2 62.54 9.27 33.95
C ASN A 2 61.88 8.00 33.33
N SER A 3 61.97 6.80 33.92
CA SER A 3 61.37 5.59 33.30
C SER A 3 59.86 5.43 33.57
N LYS A 4 59.35 6.03 34.66
CA LYS A 4 57.90 6.02 34.99
C LYS A 4 57.09 7.00 34.14
N GLN A 5 57.73 8.05 33.61
CA GLN A 5 57.06 9.07 32.79
C GLN A 5 56.91 8.62 31.33
N SER A 6 57.91 7.93 30.78
CA SER A 6 57.86 7.28 29.45
C SER A 6 56.80 6.17 29.36
N THR A 7 56.64 5.34 30.40
CA THR A 7 55.60 4.31 30.46
C THR A 7 54.20 4.91 30.61
N HIS A 8 54.05 6.01 31.35
CA HIS A 8 52.78 6.73 31.46
C HIS A 8 52.35 7.38 30.13
N ASP A 9 53.30 7.98 29.40
CA ASP A 9 53.02 8.57 28.08
C ASP A 9 52.71 7.52 27.02
N ALA A 10 53.42 6.39 27.01
CA ALA A 10 53.14 5.26 26.13
C ALA A 10 51.73 4.68 26.39
N LEU A 11 51.37 4.41 27.65
CA LEU A 11 50.04 3.94 28.04
C LEU A 11 48.93 4.96 27.72
N SER A 12 49.21 6.26 27.82
CA SER A 12 48.24 7.30 27.45
C SER A 12 48.00 7.37 25.93
N LYS A 13 49.03 7.11 25.12
CA LYS A 13 48.92 7.05 23.64
C LYS A 13 48.15 5.82 23.18
N THR A 14 48.41 4.63 23.73
CA THR A 14 47.61 3.42 23.44
C THR A 14 46.15 3.58 23.88
N TYR A 15 45.91 4.27 25.00
CA TYR A 15 44.56 4.55 25.50
C TYR A 15 43.79 5.59 24.65
N ARG A 16 44.48 6.56 24.03
CA ARG A 16 43.87 7.46 23.04
C ARG A 16 43.57 6.74 21.72
N ALA A 17 44.48 5.88 21.25
CA ALA A 17 44.28 5.09 20.04
C ALA A 17 43.08 4.12 20.16
N SER A 18 42.89 3.48 21.32
CA SER A 18 41.76 2.56 21.54
C SER A 18 40.39 3.23 21.64
N ARG A 19 40.32 4.53 21.96
CA ARG A 19 39.06 5.30 22.02
C ARG A 19 38.48 5.61 20.63
N LEU A 20 39.32 5.80 19.62
CA LEU A 20 38.90 6.06 18.24
C LEU A 20 38.74 4.78 17.41
N LEU A 21 39.38 3.69 17.84
CA LEU A 21 39.37 2.43 17.09
C LEU A 21 37.98 1.77 17.04
N VAL A 22 37.20 1.79 18.12
CA VAL A 22 35.85 1.18 18.11
C VAL A 22 34.90 1.90 17.14
N PRO A 23 34.77 3.25 17.17
CA PRO A 23 34.03 3.98 16.15
C PRO A 23 34.50 3.64 14.73
N ALA A 24 35.81 3.59 14.48
CA ALA A 24 36.34 3.24 13.17
C ALA A 24 35.97 1.81 12.71
N VAL A 25 36.00 0.83 13.62
CA VAL A 25 35.59 -0.55 13.36
C VAL A 25 34.11 -0.63 13.01
N LEU A 26 33.26 0.04 13.80
CA LEU A 26 31.82 0.06 13.54
C LEU A 26 31.50 0.78 12.24
N LEU A 27 32.24 1.84 11.91
CA LEU A 27 32.10 2.54 10.63
C LEU A 27 32.44 1.57 9.48
N ALA A 28 33.59 0.91 9.53
CA ALA A 28 34.00 -0.06 8.52
C ALA A 28 33.00 -1.22 8.36
N LEU A 29 32.44 -1.74 9.46
CA LEU A 29 31.43 -2.78 9.43
C LEU A 29 30.06 -2.27 8.92
N SER A 30 29.79 -0.96 9.01
CA SER A 30 28.55 -0.36 8.51
C SER A 30 28.61 0.02 7.03
N LEU A 31 29.79 0.01 6.39
CA LEU A 31 29.97 0.52 5.02
C LEU A 31 29.06 -0.16 3.98
N VAL A 32 28.75 -1.45 4.11
CA VAL A 32 27.83 -2.14 3.18
C VAL A 32 26.42 -1.54 3.27
N ALA A 33 25.90 -1.35 4.48
CA ALA A 33 24.61 -0.70 4.70
C ALA A 33 24.60 0.76 4.23
N LEU A 34 25.69 1.50 4.51
CA LEU A 34 25.82 2.91 4.13
C LEU A 34 25.89 3.08 2.60
N GLU A 35 26.53 2.15 1.88
CA GLU A 35 26.59 2.18 0.42
C GLU A 35 25.20 2.09 -0.21
N ALA A 36 24.33 1.21 0.29
CA ALA A 36 22.95 1.11 -0.18
C ALA A 36 22.17 2.42 0.07
N ILE A 37 22.43 3.14 1.16
CA ILE A 37 21.71 4.39 1.47
C ILE A 37 22.24 5.58 0.65
N LEU A 38 23.54 5.62 0.37
CA LEU A 38 24.22 6.78 -0.22
C LEU A 38 24.30 6.73 -1.76
N GLN A 39 23.41 5.98 -2.40
CA GLN A 39 23.25 5.98 -3.86
C GLN A 39 22.80 7.35 -4.39
N PRO A 40 23.00 7.66 -5.69
CA PRO A 40 22.68 8.97 -6.29
C PRO A 40 21.22 9.42 -6.22
N SER A 41 20.28 8.51 -5.94
CA SER A 41 18.85 8.80 -5.72
C SER A 41 18.33 8.10 -4.46
N LEU A 42 17.12 8.46 -4.02
CA LEU A 42 16.45 7.80 -2.91
C LEU A 42 15.89 6.43 -3.34
N PRO A 43 15.79 5.46 -2.41
CA PRO A 43 15.08 4.22 -2.68
C PRO A 43 13.62 4.44 -3.07
N CYS A 44 13.12 3.61 -3.99
CA CYS A 44 11.71 3.51 -4.35
C CYS A 44 10.91 2.95 -3.16
N SER A 45 10.45 3.83 -2.28
CA SER A 45 9.86 3.46 -1.00
C SER A 45 8.46 4.05 -0.81
N ASP A 46 7.75 3.55 0.19
CA ASP A 46 6.37 3.95 0.48
C ASP A 46 6.29 5.40 1.01
N ASP A 47 7.20 5.79 1.92
CA ASP A 47 7.14 7.05 2.68
C ASP A 47 8.25 8.07 2.32
N ALA A 48 9.35 7.70 1.64
CA ALA A 48 10.51 8.62 1.56
C ALA A 48 10.21 9.91 0.80
N ALA A 49 9.43 9.85 -0.28
CA ALA A 49 9.02 11.04 -1.02
C ALA A 49 8.22 11.99 -0.13
N PHE A 50 7.26 11.48 0.65
CA PHE A 50 6.51 12.27 1.62
C PHE A 50 7.43 12.96 2.64
N HIS A 51 8.38 12.22 3.21
CA HIS A 51 9.31 12.77 4.19
C HIS A 51 10.22 13.85 3.59
N LEU A 52 10.66 13.70 2.35
CA LEU A 52 11.46 14.70 1.66
C LEU A 52 10.64 15.97 1.37
N LEU A 53 9.40 15.86 0.92
CA LEU A 53 8.53 17.01 0.67
C LEU A 53 8.14 17.74 1.97
N ARG A 54 7.93 17.01 3.07
CA ARG A 54 7.76 17.62 4.41
C ARG A 54 9.01 18.36 4.86
N LEU A 55 10.19 17.84 4.51
CA LEU A 55 11.46 18.51 4.76
C LEU A 55 11.60 19.79 3.92
N THR A 56 11.16 19.80 2.66
CA THR A 56 11.07 21.01 1.83
C THR A 56 10.20 22.10 2.48
N GLN A 57 9.03 21.73 3.01
CA GLN A 57 8.19 22.67 3.74
C GLN A 57 8.89 23.24 4.99
N LEU A 58 9.64 22.40 5.72
CA LEU A 58 10.38 22.84 6.91
C LEU A 58 11.53 23.79 6.53
N ASP A 59 12.34 23.44 5.53
CA ASP A 59 13.42 24.29 4.99
C ASP A 59 12.86 25.67 4.58
N HIS A 60 11.73 25.68 3.86
CA HIS A 60 11.06 26.91 3.44
C HIS A 60 10.68 27.81 4.64
N LEU A 61 10.07 27.22 5.67
CA LEU A 61 9.70 27.92 6.90
C LEU A 61 10.92 28.48 7.64
N LEU A 62 12.00 27.71 7.74
CA LEU A 62 13.22 28.12 8.43
C LEU A 62 13.93 29.27 7.73
N ARG A 63 13.99 29.24 6.39
CA ARG A 63 14.55 30.34 5.58
C ARG A 63 13.78 31.65 5.76
N GLN A 64 12.49 31.56 6.08
CA GLN A 64 11.63 32.70 6.40
C GLN A 64 11.67 33.11 7.89
N GLY A 65 12.56 32.51 8.68
CA GLY A 65 12.74 32.84 10.11
C GLY A 65 11.74 32.16 11.05
N VAL A 66 11.00 31.15 10.57
CA VAL A 66 10.02 30.40 11.38
C VAL A 66 10.66 29.15 11.95
N PHE A 67 11.33 29.28 13.11
CA PHE A 67 12.07 28.16 13.74
C PHE A 67 11.19 26.98 14.20
N PHE A 68 9.94 27.24 14.58
CA PHE A 68 8.96 26.21 14.89
C PHE A 68 7.58 26.69 14.44
N SER A 69 6.92 25.91 13.60
CA SER A 69 5.55 26.18 13.16
C SER A 69 4.66 25.00 13.46
N ARG A 70 3.44 25.26 13.93
CA ARG A 70 2.36 24.26 14.00
C ARG A 70 1.47 24.29 12.76
N TRP A 71 1.76 25.21 11.84
CA TRP A 71 1.04 25.42 10.60
C TRP A 71 2.03 25.39 9.43
N ALA A 72 1.77 24.52 8.46
CA ALA A 72 2.50 24.44 7.20
C ALA A 72 1.64 25.11 6.12
N PRO A 73 1.93 26.35 5.70
CA PRO A 73 1.04 27.12 4.84
C PRO A 73 0.95 26.59 3.41
N ASP A 74 2.01 25.95 2.90
CA ASP A 74 2.07 25.57 1.49
C ASP A 74 1.47 24.18 1.19
N MET A 75 1.29 23.37 2.23
CA MET A 75 0.64 22.06 2.19
C MET A 75 -0.87 22.18 1.92
N ALA A 76 -1.46 21.08 1.44
CA ALA A 76 -2.86 21.02 1.04
C ALA A 76 -3.18 22.09 -0.02
N GLN A 77 -2.41 22.08 -1.10
CA GLN A 77 -2.54 23.00 -2.24
C GLN A 77 -2.43 24.50 -1.86
N GLY A 78 -1.67 24.83 -0.81
CA GLY A 78 -1.47 26.20 -0.33
C GLY A 78 -2.54 26.73 0.63
N TYR A 79 -3.56 25.93 0.96
CA TYR A 79 -4.58 26.31 1.95
C TYR A 79 -4.10 26.11 3.41
N GLY A 80 -3.00 25.40 3.58
CA GLY A 80 -2.31 25.22 4.84
C GLY A 80 -2.78 24.01 5.65
N PHE A 81 -1.86 23.43 6.42
CA PHE A 81 -2.05 22.13 7.06
C PHE A 81 -1.35 22.06 8.43
N PRO A 82 -1.99 21.56 9.50
CA PRO A 82 -1.40 21.54 10.84
C PRO A 82 -0.42 20.37 11.09
N PHE A 83 0.38 19.98 10.08
CA PHE A 83 1.21 18.77 10.10
C PHE A 83 2.11 18.67 11.34
N PHE A 84 2.93 19.70 11.56
CA PHE A 84 3.93 19.74 12.63
C PHE A 84 3.34 19.87 14.04
N ASN A 85 2.01 20.00 14.16
CA ASN A 85 1.33 19.91 15.44
C ASN A 85 1.08 18.45 15.86
N PHE A 86 0.97 17.53 14.90
CA PHE A 86 0.62 16.12 15.15
C PHE A 86 1.78 15.16 14.90
N TYR A 87 2.66 15.50 13.96
CA TYR A 87 3.78 14.65 13.58
C TYR A 87 5.07 15.04 14.31
N ALA A 88 5.77 14.04 14.85
CA ALA A 88 6.95 14.23 15.71
C ALA A 88 8.09 14.99 14.99
N PRO A 89 8.60 16.10 15.56
CA PRO A 89 9.40 17.05 14.80
C PRO A 89 10.89 16.70 14.68
N LEU A 90 11.50 16.03 15.66
CA LEU A 90 12.96 16.00 15.82
C LEU A 90 13.67 15.40 14.61
N SER A 91 13.09 14.38 13.97
CA SER A 91 13.69 13.73 12.81
C SER A 91 13.86 14.68 11.61
N TYR A 92 12.90 15.59 11.40
CA TYR A 92 13.00 16.60 10.34
C TYR A 92 14.04 17.68 10.67
N TYR A 93 14.11 18.13 11.92
CA TYR A 93 15.15 19.11 12.31
C TYR A 93 16.56 18.53 12.25
N LEU A 94 16.71 17.23 12.53
CA LEU A 94 17.98 16.53 12.33
C LEU A 94 18.32 16.45 10.84
N ALA A 95 17.36 16.03 10.01
CA ALA A 95 17.56 15.95 8.57
C ALA A 95 17.90 17.31 7.95
N GLU A 96 17.17 18.35 8.34
CA GLU A 96 17.40 19.72 7.90
C GLU A 96 18.79 20.23 8.27
N GLY A 97 19.23 20.01 9.50
CA GLY A 97 20.57 20.40 9.92
C GLY A 97 21.67 19.73 9.08
N VAL A 98 21.44 18.48 8.64
CA VAL A 98 22.34 17.77 7.73
C VAL A 98 22.22 18.30 6.29
N SER A 99 21.00 18.58 5.82
CA SER A 99 20.73 19.16 4.50
C SER A 99 21.36 20.51 4.30
N LEU A 100 21.30 21.40 5.30
CA LEU A 100 21.94 22.72 5.25
C LEU A 100 23.47 22.61 5.13
N LEU A 101 24.08 21.56 5.73
CA LEU A 101 25.52 21.28 5.59
C LEU A 101 25.85 20.63 4.25
N ALA A 102 24.97 19.79 3.73
CA ALA A 102 25.12 19.12 2.45
C ALA A 102 24.84 20.03 1.25
N GLY A 103 24.09 21.12 1.45
CA GLY A 103 23.64 22.04 0.40
C GLY A 103 22.54 21.48 -0.50
N ASN A 104 21.90 20.37 -0.10
CA ASN A 104 20.87 19.68 -0.88
C ASN A 104 19.98 18.83 0.04
N LEU A 105 18.66 18.94 -0.10
CA LEU A 105 17.69 18.28 0.79
C LEU A 105 17.72 16.75 0.67
N ASN A 106 17.77 16.23 -0.56
CA ASN A 106 17.80 14.80 -0.82
C ASN A 106 19.07 14.14 -0.26
N LEU A 107 20.25 14.71 -0.56
CA LEU A 107 21.53 14.28 -0.02
C LEU A 107 21.55 14.38 1.51
N GLY A 108 21.03 15.46 2.08
CA GLY A 108 20.93 15.62 3.52
C GLY A 108 20.09 14.54 4.19
N MET A 109 18.95 14.18 3.59
CA MET A 109 18.10 13.09 4.08
C MET A 109 18.79 11.72 3.98
N ARG A 110 19.47 11.40 2.87
CA ARG A 110 20.26 10.16 2.75
C ARG A 110 21.39 10.07 3.79
N ILE A 111 22.14 11.15 3.97
CA ILE A 111 23.19 11.21 5.01
C ILE A 111 22.56 11.03 6.39
N THR A 112 21.35 11.56 6.62
CA THR A 112 20.64 11.40 7.88
C THR A 112 20.27 9.94 8.15
N PHE A 113 19.74 9.21 7.15
CA PHE A 113 19.53 7.76 7.27
C PHE A 113 20.84 7.01 7.56
N ALA A 114 21.91 7.30 6.81
CA ALA A 114 23.22 6.69 6.99
C ALA A 114 23.80 6.93 8.40
N LEU A 115 23.68 8.17 8.91
CA LEU A 115 24.06 8.52 10.27
C LEU A 115 23.17 7.80 11.30
N GLY A 116 21.88 7.65 11.03
CA GLY A 116 20.95 6.87 11.85
C GLY A 116 21.43 5.44 12.06
N VAL A 117 21.76 4.72 10.99
CA VAL A 117 22.30 3.34 11.06
C VAL A 117 23.59 3.30 11.88
N TYR A 118 24.55 4.16 11.57
CA TYR A 118 25.84 4.18 12.25
C TYR A 118 25.71 4.49 13.75
N VAL A 119 24.91 5.50 14.11
CA VAL A 119 24.71 5.92 15.51
C VAL A 119 23.84 4.91 16.29
N ALA A 120 22.89 4.23 15.63
CA ALA A 120 22.14 3.12 16.19
C ALA A 120 23.06 1.97 16.63
N GLY A 121 24.03 1.58 15.80
CA GLY A 121 25.01 0.57 16.23
C GLY A 121 25.97 1.07 17.32
N LEU A 122 26.39 2.35 17.29
CA LEU A 122 27.21 2.93 18.37
C LEU A 122 26.50 2.93 19.73
N SER A 123 25.22 3.26 19.75
CA SER A 123 24.41 3.29 20.97
C SER A 123 24.11 1.87 21.47
N ALA A 124 23.81 0.92 20.58
CA ALA A 124 23.68 -0.50 20.91
C ALA A 124 24.98 -1.10 21.47
N TYR A 125 26.14 -0.75 20.89
CA TYR A 125 27.45 -1.08 21.43
C TYR A 125 27.60 -0.60 22.88
N ARG A 126 27.23 0.66 23.16
CA ARG A 126 27.35 1.25 24.51
C ARG A 126 26.47 0.55 25.53
N LEU A 127 25.23 0.21 25.16
CA LEU A 127 24.33 -0.58 25.98
C LEU A 127 24.93 -1.95 26.30
N SER A 128 25.31 -2.71 25.26
CA SER A 128 25.85 -4.06 25.40
C SER A 128 27.16 -4.10 26.20
N ARG A 129 28.04 -3.11 25.99
CA ARG A 129 29.36 -3.06 26.63
C ARG A 129 29.32 -2.94 28.15
N ASP A 130 28.21 -2.49 28.72
CA ASP A 130 28.05 -2.41 30.18
C ASP A 130 27.99 -3.79 30.84
N HIS A 131 27.55 -4.82 30.11
CA HIS A 131 27.29 -6.17 30.65
C HIS A 131 28.15 -7.28 30.00
N PHE A 132 28.51 -7.08 28.72
CA PHE A 132 29.20 -8.08 27.90
C PHE A 132 30.63 -7.64 27.50
N SER A 133 31.38 -8.55 26.89
CA SER A 133 32.72 -8.26 26.38
C SER A 133 32.72 -7.21 25.26
N ARG A 134 33.90 -6.72 24.89
CA ARG A 134 34.05 -5.77 23.77
C ARG A 134 33.61 -6.41 22.44
N SER A 135 33.94 -7.67 22.22
CA SER A 135 33.61 -8.41 20.99
C SER A 135 32.11 -8.66 20.89
N ALA A 136 31.48 -9.11 21.99
CA ALA A 136 30.03 -9.22 22.11
C ALA A 136 29.32 -7.90 21.80
N ALA A 137 29.83 -6.78 22.32
CA ALA A 137 29.25 -5.46 22.06
C ALA A 137 29.41 -5.00 20.60
N VAL A 138 30.51 -5.34 19.92
CA VAL A 138 30.66 -5.06 18.48
C VAL A 138 29.67 -5.91 17.69
N VAL A 139 29.52 -7.19 18.02
CA VAL A 139 28.55 -8.08 17.36
C VAL A 139 27.11 -7.60 17.60
N THR A 140 26.75 -7.15 18.81
CA THR A 140 25.44 -6.50 19.06
C THR A 140 25.23 -5.30 18.14
N ALA A 141 26.25 -4.45 17.96
CA ALA A 141 26.14 -3.29 17.09
C ALA A 141 25.89 -3.69 15.63
N VAL A 142 26.62 -4.68 15.12
CA VAL A 142 26.39 -5.22 13.76
C VAL A 142 25.00 -5.83 13.64
N ALA A 143 24.57 -6.64 14.61
CA ALA A 143 23.25 -7.26 14.61
C ALA A 143 22.12 -6.24 14.59
N TYR A 144 22.29 -5.10 15.26
CA TYR A 144 21.32 -4.02 15.28
C TYR A 144 21.36 -3.17 14.00
N MET A 145 22.56 -2.86 13.49
CA MET A 145 22.73 -2.12 12.22
C MET A 145 22.13 -2.88 11.03
N TYR A 146 22.33 -4.20 10.97
CA TYR A 146 21.87 -5.07 9.87
C TYR A 146 20.59 -5.83 10.22
N ALA A 147 19.81 -5.37 11.20
CA ALA A 147 18.52 -5.98 11.51
C ALA A 147 17.61 -5.91 10.28
N PRO A 148 17.01 -7.02 9.81
CA PRO A 148 16.23 -7.04 8.57
C PRO A 148 15.12 -5.98 8.52
N TYR A 149 14.36 -5.83 9.61
CA TYR A 149 13.33 -4.80 9.71
C TYR A 149 13.88 -3.35 9.67
N PHE A 150 15.12 -3.10 10.12
CA PHE A 150 15.70 -1.75 10.02
C PHE A 150 16.03 -1.39 8.57
N ALA A 151 16.56 -2.35 7.82
CA ALA A 151 16.81 -2.20 6.39
C ALA A 151 15.49 -2.04 5.62
N TYR A 152 14.47 -2.83 5.95
CA TYR A 152 13.11 -2.65 5.42
C TYR A 152 12.56 -1.23 5.69
N ASP A 153 12.66 -0.74 6.93
CA ASP A 153 12.14 0.57 7.33
C ASP A 153 12.83 1.73 6.59
N ILE A 154 14.14 1.63 6.35
CA ILE A 154 14.91 2.66 5.64
C ILE A 154 14.70 2.59 4.13
N LEU A 155 14.79 1.39 3.53
CA LEU A 155 14.95 1.23 2.09
C LEU A 155 13.63 0.97 1.35
N PHE A 156 12.69 0.27 1.98
CA PHE A 156 11.42 -0.11 1.33
C PHE A 156 10.27 0.73 1.85
N ARG A 157 10.25 1.02 3.15
CA ARG A 157 9.28 1.94 3.71
C ARG A 157 9.73 3.39 3.63
N GLY A 158 11.02 3.71 3.80
CA GLY A 158 11.51 5.08 3.71
C GLY A 158 11.06 5.99 4.86
N ASN A 159 10.74 5.42 6.03
CA ASN A 159 10.14 6.16 7.13
C ASN A 159 11.19 6.87 7.98
N LEU A 160 11.47 8.14 7.67
CA LEU A 160 12.49 8.94 8.36
C LEU A 160 12.28 8.99 9.87
N ALA A 161 11.03 9.11 10.32
CA ALA A 161 10.70 9.31 11.72
C ALA A 161 10.97 8.05 12.55
N GLU A 162 10.48 6.91 12.06
CA GLU A 162 10.71 5.61 12.67
C GLU A 162 12.20 5.26 12.66
N SER A 163 12.86 5.38 11.50
CA SER A 163 14.29 5.07 11.33
C SER A 163 15.19 5.87 12.27
N MET A 164 14.90 7.15 12.52
CA MET A 164 15.67 7.95 13.48
C MET A 164 15.40 7.55 14.94
N ALA A 165 14.24 6.98 15.27
CA ALA A 165 13.96 6.51 16.62
C ALA A 165 14.89 5.34 17.02
N TRP A 166 15.31 4.50 16.07
CA TRP A 166 16.19 3.35 16.31
C TRP A 166 17.49 3.71 17.02
N LEU A 167 18.06 4.90 16.77
CA LEU A 167 19.29 5.32 17.44
C LEU A 167 19.06 5.70 18.92
N PHE A 168 17.87 6.16 19.25
CA PHE A 168 17.53 6.60 20.60
C PHE A 168 17.03 5.46 21.50
N LEU A 169 16.54 4.33 20.94
CA LEU A 169 16.12 3.17 21.73
C LEU A 169 17.25 2.60 22.62
N PRO A 170 18.39 2.11 22.06
CA PRO A 170 19.50 1.62 22.87
C PRO A 170 20.18 2.73 23.70
N LEU A 171 20.19 3.98 23.21
CA LEU A 171 20.75 5.11 23.96
C LEU A 171 19.95 5.37 25.25
N SER A 172 18.63 5.31 25.16
CA SER A 172 17.71 5.47 26.29
C SER A 172 17.86 4.34 27.30
N LEU A 173 17.92 3.08 26.83
CA LEU A 173 18.20 1.95 27.72
C LEU A 173 19.57 2.12 28.40
N TRP A 174 20.62 2.45 27.65
CA TRP A 174 21.98 2.59 28.20
C TRP A 174 22.06 3.65 29.30
N THR A 175 21.52 4.84 29.04
CA THR A 175 21.54 5.95 30.00
C THR A 175 20.64 5.67 31.21
N MET A 176 19.48 5.03 31.00
CA MET A 176 18.58 4.57 32.07
C MET A 176 19.25 3.53 32.96
N GLY A 177 19.91 2.52 32.38
CA GLY A 177 20.65 1.52 33.15
C GLY A 177 21.80 2.13 33.95
N ARG A 178 22.53 3.08 33.36
CA ARG A 178 23.57 3.85 34.08
C ARG A 178 22.99 4.70 35.21
N LEU A 179 21.81 5.30 35.02
CA LEU A 179 21.09 6.01 36.06
C LEU A 179 20.68 5.06 37.19
N ALA A 180 20.02 3.95 36.88
CA ALA A 180 19.54 2.97 37.85
C ALA A 180 20.69 2.40 38.70
N ARG A 181 21.81 2.03 38.06
CA ARG A 181 22.98 1.47 38.75
C ARG A 181 23.76 2.49 39.58
N SER A 182 23.87 3.75 39.12
CA SER A 182 24.80 4.73 39.72
C SER A 182 24.12 5.87 40.50
N GLY A 183 22.85 6.16 40.24
CA GLY A 183 22.09 7.26 40.85
C GLY A 183 22.62 8.67 40.53
N GLN A 184 23.49 8.84 39.53
CA GLN A 184 24.14 10.15 39.29
C GLN A 184 23.25 11.08 38.45
N ASN A 185 23.17 12.35 38.86
CA ASN A 185 22.40 13.41 38.19
C ASN A 185 22.69 13.55 36.68
N ARG A 186 23.94 13.35 36.24
CA ARG A 186 24.28 13.40 34.81
C ARG A 186 23.55 12.33 33.99
N TRP A 187 23.32 11.16 34.57
CA TRP A 187 22.60 10.08 33.90
C TRP A 187 21.08 10.28 33.99
N LEU A 188 20.60 10.98 35.01
CA LEU A 188 19.20 11.43 35.06
C LEU A 188 18.90 12.35 33.88
N VAL A 189 19.76 13.34 33.64
CA VAL A 189 19.63 14.26 32.49
C VAL A 189 19.78 13.50 31.18
N ALA A 190 20.77 12.62 31.04
CA ALA A 190 20.97 11.85 29.82
C ALA A 190 19.78 10.90 29.51
N ALA A 191 19.22 10.25 30.52
CA ALA A 191 18.05 9.38 30.38
C ALA A 191 16.79 10.18 30.02
N ALA A 192 16.56 11.32 30.67
CA ALA A 192 15.44 12.21 30.36
C ALA A 192 15.54 12.76 28.92
N LEU A 193 16.71 13.24 28.50
CA LEU A 193 16.94 13.77 27.14
C LEU A 193 16.82 12.70 26.06
N SER A 194 17.39 11.52 26.26
CA SER A 194 17.30 10.43 25.28
C SER A 194 15.87 9.89 25.17
N TYR A 195 15.13 9.80 26.27
CA TYR A 195 13.72 9.42 26.24
C TYR A 195 12.83 10.49 25.58
N ALA A 196 13.06 11.78 25.89
CA ALA A 196 12.41 12.88 25.19
C ALA A 196 12.71 12.85 23.68
N ALA A 197 13.91 12.46 23.28
CA ALA A 197 14.25 12.31 21.87
C ALA A 197 13.42 11.19 21.20
N VAL A 198 13.21 10.03 21.84
CA VAL A 198 12.32 8.98 21.31
C VAL A 198 10.90 9.53 21.08
N LEU A 199 10.36 10.28 22.05
CA LEU A 199 9.04 10.93 21.96
C LEU A 199 8.97 11.95 20.82
N LEU A 200 10.05 12.68 20.57
CA LEU A 200 10.09 13.72 19.54
C LEU A 200 10.51 13.21 18.16
N THR A 201 11.04 11.98 18.04
CA THR A 201 11.31 11.34 16.75
C THR A 201 10.12 10.56 16.22
N HIS A 202 9.44 9.77 17.06
CA HIS A 202 8.36 8.91 16.60
C HIS A 202 7.40 8.49 17.73
N ASN A 203 6.17 8.97 17.68
CA ASN A 203 5.14 8.80 18.73
C ASN A 203 4.81 7.32 18.97
N VAL A 204 4.65 6.55 17.88
CA VAL A 204 4.29 5.13 17.96
C VAL A 204 5.41 4.32 18.61
N PHE A 205 6.67 4.58 18.24
CA PHE A 205 7.82 3.92 18.86
C PHE A 205 7.95 4.29 20.34
N ALA A 206 7.69 5.55 20.70
CA ALA A 206 7.65 5.94 22.10
C ALA A 206 6.61 5.16 22.91
N LEU A 207 5.40 4.97 22.36
CA LEU A 207 4.34 4.19 22.99
C LEU A 207 4.76 2.74 23.26
N ILE A 208 5.26 2.03 22.24
CA ILE A 208 5.63 0.61 22.36
C ILE A 208 6.93 0.39 23.15
N PHE A 209 7.85 1.36 23.17
CA PHE A 209 9.15 1.24 23.83
C PHE A 209 9.15 1.68 25.31
N THR A 210 8.29 2.62 25.70
CA THR A 210 8.25 3.17 27.07
C THR A 210 8.16 2.07 28.15
N PRO A 211 7.31 1.03 28.02
CA PRO A 211 7.26 -0.06 28.98
C PRO A 211 8.60 -0.80 29.12
N LEU A 212 9.27 -1.09 28.00
CA LEU A 212 10.59 -1.74 27.99
C LEU A 212 11.64 -0.88 28.72
N LEU A 213 11.66 0.43 28.46
CA LEU A 213 12.59 1.36 29.11
C LEU A 213 12.40 1.41 30.63
N GLY A 214 11.15 1.53 31.08
CA GLY A 214 10.82 1.54 32.50
C GLY A 214 11.19 0.23 33.19
N LEU A 215 10.79 -0.91 32.62
CA LEU A 215 11.11 -2.24 33.15
C LEU A 215 12.61 -2.51 33.19
N TYR A 216 13.35 -2.13 32.14
CA TYR A 216 14.81 -2.23 32.12
C TYR A 216 15.44 -1.40 33.26
N GLY A 217 14.99 -0.16 33.46
CA GLY A 217 15.44 0.69 34.56
C GLY A 217 15.20 0.05 35.94
N LEU A 218 14.09 -0.65 36.13
CA LEU A 218 13.78 -1.39 37.37
C LEU A 218 14.68 -2.62 37.55
N VAL A 219 14.93 -3.39 36.48
CA VAL A 219 15.82 -4.57 36.50
C VAL A 219 17.26 -4.19 36.84
N GLU A 220 17.69 -2.99 36.45
CA GLU A 220 19.03 -2.46 36.69
C GLU A 220 19.27 -1.86 38.09
N LEU A 221 18.24 -1.83 38.94
CA LEU A 221 18.40 -1.36 40.31
C LEU A 221 19.31 -2.32 41.12
N PRO A 222 20.25 -1.79 41.93
CA PRO A 222 21.15 -2.64 42.69
C PRO A 222 20.42 -3.51 43.71
N ASP A 223 20.72 -4.81 43.74
CA ASP A 223 20.28 -5.73 44.79
C ASP A 223 20.89 -5.35 46.14
N LYS A 224 20.13 -4.66 46.99
CA LYS A 224 20.58 -4.30 48.35
C LYS A 224 20.65 -5.48 49.35
N ARG A 225 20.25 -6.71 48.96
CA ARG A 225 20.26 -7.88 49.85
C ARG A 225 21.67 -8.33 50.31
N LEU A 226 22.76 -7.84 49.70
CA LEU A 226 24.12 -8.37 49.93
C LEU A 226 25.07 -7.53 50.78
N LYS A 227 24.67 -6.36 51.30
CA LYS A 227 25.47 -5.62 52.31
C LYS A 227 25.01 -5.81 53.75
N ILE A 228 24.01 -6.64 53.98
CA ILE A 228 23.43 -6.84 55.32
C ILE A 228 24.24 -7.87 56.14
N LYS A 229 25.04 -8.77 55.55
CA LYS A 229 25.83 -9.71 56.37
C LYS A 229 27.03 -9.09 57.10
N GLU A 230 27.53 -7.93 56.68
CA GLU A 230 28.62 -7.21 57.38
C GLU A 230 28.13 -6.02 58.23
N LEU A 231 26.87 -5.60 58.06
CA LEU A 231 26.27 -4.46 58.77
C LEU A 231 25.00 -4.85 59.55
N ALA A 232 24.82 -6.13 59.86
CA ALA A 232 23.72 -6.62 60.72
C ALA A 232 24.11 -6.72 62.21
N SER A 233 25.14 -6.00 62.66
CA SER A 233 25.42 -5.88 64.10
C SER A 233 24.85 -4.62 64.74
N ARG A 234 24.39 -3.61 63.98
CA ARG A 234 23.83 -2.38 64.56
C ARG A 234 22.74 -1.73 63.70
N VAL A 235 21.51 -1.83 64.22
CA VAL A 235 20.39 -0.87 64.13
C VAL A 235 19.38 -1.01 62.96
N ASN A 236 18.13 -1.20 63.40
CA ASN A 236 16.81 -0.94 62.84
C ASN A 236 16.48 -1.29 61.38
N LEU A 237 15.54 -2.24 61.26
CA LEU A 237 14.65 -2.42 60.12
C LEU A 237 13.91 -1.11 59.80
N GLN A 238 14.20 -0.51 58.65
CA GLN A 238 13.25 0.31 57.90
C GLN A 238 13.34 -0.03 56.41
N SER A 239 12.21 -0.48 55.86
CA SER A 239 11.84 -0.73 54.45
C SER A 239 12.98 -0.87 53.43
N SER A 240 13.33 -2.12 53.13
CA SER A 240 14.28 -2.52 52.08
C SER A 240 13.66 -2.56 50.68
N THR A 241 12.93 -1.52 50.26
CA THR A 241 12.52 -1.36 48.86
C THR A 241 13.63 -0.63 48.07
N PRO A 242 14.02 -1.11 46.88
CA PRO A 242 14.91 -0.35 46.01
C PRO A 242 14.23 0.98 45.64
N ASN A 243 14.99 2.08 45.68
CA ASN A 243 14.44 3.41 45.39
C ASN A 243 14.27 3.58 43.88
N CYS A 244 13.05 3.38 43.37
CA CYS A 244 12.71 3.56 41.96
C CYS A 244 12.56 5.04 41.54
N PHE A 245 12.66 5.99 42.49
CA PHE A 245 12.45 7.42 42.23
C PHE A 245 13.30 7.98 41.06
N PRO A 246 14.60 7.65 40.90
CA PRO A 246 15.38 8.19 39.78
C PRO A 246 14.86 7.74 38.41
N VAL A 247 14.39 6.49 38.30
CA VAL A 247 13.82 5.94 37.07
C VAL A 247 12.52 6.66 36.73
N ILE A 248 11.61 6.79 37.70
CA ILE A 248 10.33 7.49 37.53
C ILE A 248 10.58 8.96 37.19
N LEU A 249 11.50 9.62 37.89
CA LEU A 249 11.84 11.02 37.65
C LEU A 249 12.43 11.23 36.24
N ALA A 250 13.26 10.32 35.74
CA ALA A 250 13.77 10.40 34.37
C ALA A 250 12.66 10.31 33.32
N LEU A 251 11.70 9.39 33.51
CA LEU A 251 10.54 9.24 32.63
C LEU A 251 9.64 10.49 32.67
N LEU A 252 9.34 10.99 33.87
CA LEU A 252 8.53 12.21 34.04
C LEU A 252 9.21 13.45 33.45
N LEU A 253 10.52 13.60 33.62
CA LEU A 253 11.28 14.69 33.00
C LEU A 253 11.31 14.55 31.47
N GLY A 254 11.48 13.34 30.93
CA GLY A 254 11.43 13.10 29.49
C GLY A 254 10.06 13.44 28.89
N LEU A 255 8.97 12.98 29.50
CA LEU A 255 7.59 13.34 29.13
C LEU A 255 7.35 14.84 29.26
N GLY A 256 7.83 15.44 30.36
CA GLY A 256 7.75 16.87 30.63
C GLY A 256 8.42 17.70 29.55
N LEU A 257 9.64 17.31 29.13
CA LEU A 257 10.38 17.99 28.06
C LEU A 257 9.66 17.95 26.72
N ALA A 258 9.05 16.82 26.37
CA ALA A 258 8.32 16.67 25.11
C ALA A 258 6.90 17.27 25.17
N THR A 259 6.46 17.82 26.32
CA THR A 259 5.06 18.26 26.53
C THR A 259 4.62 19.34 25.54
N PHE A 260 5.53 20.23 25.10
CA PHE A 260 5.22 21.26 24.09
C PHE A 260 4.65 20.68 22.77
N PHE A 261 4.95 19.41 22.50
CA PHE A 261 4.55 18.70 21.30
C PHE A 261 3.43 17.68 21.58
N TRP A 262 3.65 16.69 22.45
CA TRP A 262 2.70 15.57 22.57
C TRP A 262 1.34 16.01 23.15
N LEU A 263 1.32 17.00 24.04
CA LEU A 263 0.08 17.44 24.69
C LEU A 263 -0.85 18.16 23.69
N PRO A 264 -0.39 19.17 22.90
CA PRO A 264 -1.18 19.72 21.81
C PRO A 264 -1.59 18.67 20.78
N ALA A 265 -0.66 17.78 20.36
CA ALA A 265 -0.96 16.73 19.38
C ALA A 265 -2.14 15.84 19.82
N MET A 266 -2.19 15.45 21.10
CA MET A 266 -3.27 14.62 21.62
C MET A 266 -4.57 15.41 21.84
N ALA A 267 -4.49 16.59 22.43
CA ALA A 267 -5.66 17.38 22.79
C ALA A 267 -6.35 18.04 21.58
N GLU A 268 -5.58 18.48 20.59
CA GLU A 268 -6.10 19.14 19.38
C GLU A 268 -6.48 18.14 18.28
N ARG A 269 -6.35 16.83 18.53
CA ARG A 269 -6.78 15.76 17.61
C ARG A 269 -8.27 15.84 17.26
N ALA A 270 -9.09 16.36 18.18
CA ALA A 270 -10.52 16.55 17.97
C ALA A 270 -10.87 17.60 16.89
N PHE A 271 -9.89 18.40 16.44
CA PHE A 271 -10.09 19.42 15.42
C PHE A 271 -9.67 18.99 14.01
N VAL A 272 -9.29 17.73 13.82
CA VAL A 272 -8.88 17.18 12.53
C VAL A 272 -9.55 15.82 12.27
N HIS A 273 -9.55 15.37 11.02
CA HIS A 273 -10.07 14.06 10.58
C HIS A 273 -9.19 12.87 11.03
N SER A 274 -8.91 12.77 12.33
CA SER A 274 -8.04 11.74 12.91
C SER A 274 -8.59 10.32 12.82
N ASP A 275 -9.89 10.17 12.58
CA ASP A 275 -10.57 8.90 12.26
C ASP A 275 -10.01 8.27 10.98
N ARG A 276 -9.52 9.09 10.04
CA ARG A 276 -8.87 8.62 8.81
C ARG A 276 -7.53 7.93 9.03
N LEU A 277 -6.98 7.97 10.26
CA LEU A 277 -5.83 7.15 10.65
C LEU A 277 -6.17 5.67 10.84
N LEU A 278 -7.45 5.30 10.96
CA LEU A 278 -7.89 3.93 11.29
C LEU A 278 -8.78 3.33 10.19
N VAL A 279 -8.47 3.63 8.91
CA VAL A 279 -9.26 3.18 7.75
C VAL A 279 -9.00 1.70 7.45
N PRO A 280 -10.01 0.81 7.56
CA PRO A 280 -9.89 -0.59 7.18
C PRO A 280 -9.79 -0.78 5.65
N PRO A 281 -9.25 -1.92 5.19
CA PRO A 281 -8.57 -2.92 6.00
C PRO A 281 -7.13 -2.51 6.33
N ILE A 282 -6.52 -1.54 5.62
CA ILE A 282 -5.07 -1.30 5.65
C ILE A 282 -4.59 -0.75 7.01
N PHE A 283 -5.22 0.27 7.58
CA PHE A 283 -4.71 1.01 8.75
C PHE A 283 -5.28 0.52 10.09
N VAL A 284 -5.58 -0.78 10.20
CA VAL A 284 -6.12 -1.41 11.42
C VAL A 284 -5.29 -2.60 11.87
N TYR A 285 -5.11 -2.77 13.17
CA TYR A 285 -4.17 -3.76 13.72
C TYR A 285 -4.55 -5.22 13.39
N TRP A 286 -5.84 -5.53 13.38
CA TRP A 286 -6.34 -6.91 13.26
C TRP A 286 -6.04 -7.55 11.90
N GLY A 287 -5.83 -6.73 10.87
CA GLY A 287 -5.40 -7.21 9.56
C GLY A 287 -3.89 -7.12 9.30
N ASN A 288 -3.09 -6.74 10.30
CA ASN A 288 -1.64 -6.54 10.17
C ASN A 288 -0.82 -7.43 11.13
N PHE A 289 -1.41 -8.49 11.69
CA PHE A 289 -0.63 -9.51 12.39
C PHE A 289 0.30 -10.24 11.41
N VAL A 290 1.45 -10.70 11.92
CA VAL A 290 2.45 -11.41 11.11
C VAL A 290 2.51 -12.88 11.50
N THR A 291 2.98 -13.70 10.57
CA THR A 291 3.18 -15.13 10.80
C THR A 291 4.60 -15.42 11.30
N LEU A 292 4.82 -16.59 11.91
CA LEU A 292 6.16 -17.01 12.31
C LEU A 292 7.10 -17.20 11.12
N THR A 293 6.57 -17.55 9.95
CA THR A 293 7.34 -17.68 8.71
C THR A 293 7.83 -16.32 8.22
N GLU A 294 7.00 -15.27 8.29
CA GLU A 294 7.41 -13.89 7.97
C GLU A 294 8.43 -13.35 8.99
N VAL A 295 8.16 -13.53 10.30
CA VAL A 295 9.03 -13.04 11.38
C VAL A 295 10.41 -13.68 11.36
N PHE A 296 10.52 -14.94 10.94
CA PHE A 296 11.79 -15.67 10.81
C PHE A 296 12.10 -16.04 9.36
N ALA A 297 11.85 -15.10 8.45
CA ALA A 297 12.09 -15.28 7.03
C ALA A 297 13.53 -15.74 6.74
N LEU A 298 13.64 -16.61 5.74
CA LEU A 298 14.91 -17.10 5.23
C LEU A 298 15.60 -16.01 4.40
N PRO A 299 16.94 -15.92 4.44
CA PRO A 299 17.68 -15.14 3.45
C PRO A 299 17.34 -15.62 2.04
N GLN A 300 17.10 -14.68 1.14
CA GLN A 300 16.86 -14.96 -0.27
C GLN A 300 18.00 -14.47 -1.15
N THR A 301 18.03 -14.97 -2.38
CA THR A 301 18.91 -14.45 -3.43
C THR A 301 18.39 -13.08 -3.88
N MET A 302 19.29 -12.10 -4.00
CA MET A 302 18.99 -10.80 -4.59
C MET A 302 18.88 -10.91 -6.10
N TYR A 303 17.80 -10.40 -6.68
CA TYR A 303 17.59 -10.34 -8.11
C TYR A 303 17.60 -8.89 -8.57
N THR A 304 18.72 -8.43 -9.12
CA THR A 304 18.92 -6.99 -9.40
C THR A 304 17.94 -6.41 -10.41
N ASN A 305 17.37 -7.27 -11.24
CA ASN A 305 16.43 -6.88 -12.28
C ASN A 305 14.98 -7.14 -11.85
N LEU A 306 14.75 -7.76 -10.70
CA LEU A 306 13.42 -8.00 -10.17
C LEU A 306 12.90 -6.71 -9.55
N ILE A 307 11.76 -6.23 -10.04
CA ILE A 307 11.19 -4.98 -9.55
C ILE A 307 10.40 -5.16 -8.25
N ASN A 308 9.80 -6.31 -8.00
CA ASN A 308 8.99 -6.55 -6.80
C ASN A 308 8.94 -8.06 -6.51
N PRO A 309 8.48 -8.52 -5.32
CA PRO A 309 7.98 -7.77 -4.17
C PRO A 309 9.09 -7.15 -3.30
N SER A 310 8.67 -6.40 -2.27
CA SER A 310 9.56 -6.00 -1.18
C SER A 310 9.89 -7.18 -0.26
N PRO A 311 11.06 -7.19 0.40
CA PRO A 311 11.44 -8.27 1.30
C PRO A 311 10.53 -8.30 2.54
N SER A 312 10.40 -9.47 3.18
CA SER A 312 9.53 -9.66 4.34
C SER A 312 9.90 -8.76 5.53
N ARG A 313 8.89 -8.32 6.30
CA ARG A 313 9.09 -7.58 7.57
C ARG A 313 9.53 -8.55 8.66
N SER A 314 10.83 -8.66 8.90
CA SER A 314 11.40 -9.81 9.62
C SER A 314 12.38 -9.47 10.75
N LEU A 315 12.54 -10.37 11.71
CA LEU A 315 13.75 -10.46 12.55
C LEU A 315 14.85 -11.29 11.88
N GLY A 316 14.49 -12.12 10.90
CA GLY A 316 15.37 -13.00 10.15
C GLY A 316 15.76 -14.28 10.89
N LEU A 317 15.87 -15.40 10.15
CA LEU A 317 16.26 -16.68 10.72
C LEU A 317 17.72 -16.68 11.23
N ILE A 318 18.65 -16.06 10.50
CA ILE A 318 20.07 -16.03 10.90
C ILE A 318 20.28 -15.33 12.25
N PRO A 319 19.74 -14.11 12.48
CA PRO A 319 19.76 -13.48 13.79
C PRO A 319 19.19 -14.36 14.91
N LEU A 320 18.07 -15.06 14.67
CA LEU A 320 17.49 -15.99 15.64
C LEU A 320 18.46 -17.14 15.97
N LEU A 321 19.01 -17.81 14.96
CA LEU A 321 19.96 -18.92 15.14
C LEU A 321 21.20 -18.50 15.92
N LEU A 322 21.72 -17.30 15.67
CA LEU A 322 22.86 -16.74 16.39
C LEU A 322 22.52 -16.34 17.84
N ALA A 323 21.25 -16.09 18.16
CA ALA A 323 20.78 -15.81 19.52
C ALA A 323 20.48 -17.07 20.34
N LEU A 324 20.18 -18.21 19.70
CA LEU A 324 19.81 -19.47 20.37
C LEU A 324 20.77 -19.89 21.49
N PRO A 325 22.10 -19.78 21.36
CA PRO A 325 23.00 -20.19 22.43
C PRO A 325 22.81 -19.37 23.72
N ALA A 326 22.47 -18.07 23.59
CA ALA A 326 22.12 -17.23 24.73
C ALA A 326 20.77 -17.64 25.34
N LEU A 327 19.76 -17.90 24.52
CA LEU A 327 18.42 -18.28 24.96
C LEU A 327 18.40 -19.66 25.64
N LEU A 328 19.06 -20.65 25.05
CA LEU A 328 19.06 -22.02 25.52
C LEU A 328 20.05 -22.22 26.65
N VAL A 329 21.30 -21.76 26.52
CA VAL A 329 22.37 -22.13 27.45
C VAL A 329 22.78 -20.97 28.35
N GLY A 330 22.51 -19.72 27.96
CA GLY A 330 22.96 -18.52 28.66
C GLY A 330 22.48 -18.42 30.11
N TRP A 331 21.28 -18.93 30.41
CA TRP A 331 20.77 -19.01 31.78
C TRP A 331 21.60 -19.93 32.68
N TRP A 332 22.00 -21.11 32.19
CA TRP A 332 22.76 -22.10 32.96
C TRP A 332 24.27 -21.82 32.96
N TYR A 333 24.83 -21.40 31.82
CA TYR A 333 26.26 -21.24 31.61
C TYR A 333 26.86 -20.01 32.31
N SER A 334 26.15 -18.88 32.32
CA SER A 334 26.75 -17.63 32.74
C SER A 334 27.01 -17.60 34.26
N ARG A 335 28.27 -17.77 34.70
CA ARG A 335 28.61 -17.76 36.14
C ARG A 335 28.32 -16.42 36.84
N LYS A 336 28.05 -15.35 36.08
CA LYS A 336 27.76 -14.01 36.60
C LYS A 336 26.26 -13.73 36.61
N ARG A 337 25.73 -13.46 37.80
CA ARG A 337 24.31 -13.11 38.03
C ARG A 337 23.81 -11.97 37.15
N ASP A 338 24.63 -10.95 36.92
CA ASP A 338 24.27 -9.79 36.08
C ASP A 338 23.98 -10.18 34.62
N ARG A 339 24.88 -10.96 34.01
CA ARG A 339 24.68 -11.45 32.63
C ARG A 339 23.45 -12.35 32.51
N ARG A 340 23.19 -13.23 33.49
CA ARG A 340 21.96 -14.05 33.51
C ARG A 340 20.71 -13.18 33.52
N ARG A 341 20.71 -12.07 34.27
CA ARG A 341 19.59 -11.13 34.31
C ARG A 341 19.36 -10.47 32.95
N GLN A 342 20.41 -10.03 32.28
CA GLN A 342 20.30 -9.43 30.94
C GLN A 342 19.73 -10.42 29.93
N VAL A 343 20.29 -11.63 29.86
CA VAL A 343 19.82 -12.68 28.96
C VAL A 343 18.35 -13.02 29.22
N ALA A 344 17.95 -13.15 30.48
CA ALA A 344 16.55 -13.42 30.84
C ALA A 344 15.63 -12.25 30.49
N PHE A 345 16.01 -11.02 30.82
CA PHE A 345 15.20 -9.84 30.54
C PHE A 345 14.97 -9.65 29.04
N PHE A 346 16.05 -9.64 28.25
CA PHE A 346 15.93 -9.47 26.80
C PHE A 346 15.30 -10.69 26.12
N GLY A 347 15.50 -11.90 26.65
CA GLY A 347 14.81 -13.11 26.17
C GLY A 347 13.29 -13.03 26.36
N VAL A 348 12.84 -12.63 27.56
CA VAL A 348 11.41 -12.42 27.84
C VAL A 348 10.86 -11.26 27.02
N ALA A 349 11.59 -10.15 26.90
CA ALA A 349 11.16 -9.01 26.09
C ALA A 349 10.99 -9.40 24.61
N THR A 350 11.94 -10.15 24.01
CA THR A 350 11.80 -10.69 22.66
C THR A 350 10.56 -11.58 22.55
N ALA A 351 10.33 -12.49 23.49
CA ALA A 351 9.16 -13.37 23.48
C ALA A 351 7.82 -12.61 23.59
N VAL A 352 7.76 -11.56 24.43
CA VAL A 352 6.58 -10.71 24.57
C VAL A 352 6.29 -9.95 23.29
N TYR A 353 7.30 -9.32 22.67
CA TYR A 353 7.10 -8.63 21.40
C TYR A 353 6.69 -9.60 20.29
N LEU A 354 7.31 -10.78 20.21
CA LEU A 354 6.91 -11.83 19.28
C LEU A 354 5.43 -12.19 19.46
N PHE A 355 5.01 -12.47 20.69
CA PHE A 355 3.62 -12.80 21.00
C PHE A 355 2.64 -11.70 20.58
N LEU A 356 2.94 -10.43 20.90
CA LEU A 356 2.10 -9.27 20.55
C LEU A 356 2.00 -9.00 19.04
N MET A 357 2.87 -9.60 18.23
CA MET A 357 2.84 -9.48 16.76
C MET A 357 1.98 -10.56 16.09
N LEU A 358 1.59 -11.61 16.83
CA LEU A 358 0.80 -12.73 16.31
C LEU A 358 -0.69 -12.49 16.56
N ALA A 359 -1.55 -13.04 15.68
CA ALA A 359 -3.00 -12.93 15.77
C ALA A 359 -3.58 -13.46 17.09
N VAL A 360 -2.92 -14.43 17.73
CA VAL A 360 -3.30 -14.94 19.07
C VAL A 360 -3.31 -13.84 20.16
N SER A 361 -2.64 -12.71 19.94
CA SER A 361 -2.64 -11.57 20.86
C SER A 361 -3.77 -10.57 20.66
N GLU A 362 -4.64 -10.77 19.67
CA GLU A 362 -5.77 -9.88 19.35
C GLU A 362 -6.60 -9.45 20.58
N PRO A 363 -6.93 -10.32 21.56
CA PRO A 363 -7.70 -9.89 22.74
C PRO A 363 -7.01 -8.78 23.56
N ILE A 364 -5.67 -8.71 23.55
CA ILE A 364 -4.90 -7.66 24.22
C ILE A 364 -5.03 -6.34 23.45
N TRP A 365 -4.93 -6.41 22.11
CA TRP A 365 -5.07 -5.25 21.24
C TRP A 365 -6.48 -4.64 21.32
N ALA A 366 -7.50 -5.50 21.36
CA ALA A 366 -8.91 -5.08 21.50
C ALA A 366 -9.22 -4.43 22.87
N SER A 367 -8.43 -4.72 23.90
CA SER A 367 -8.72 -4.30 25.28
C SER A 367 -7.91 -3.09 25.76
N LEU A 368 -6.75 -2.82 25.15
CA LEU A 368 -5.86 -1.76 25.62
C LEU A 368 -6.12 -0.44 24.88
N PRO A 369 -6.41 0.66 25.59
CA PRO A 369 -6.60 1.95 24.94
C PRO A 369 -5.30 2.42 24.27
N LEU A 370 -5.43 3.19 23.19
CA LEU A 370 -4.34 3.79 22.41
C LEU A 370 -3.49 2.81 21.57
N ILE A 371 -3.52 1.49 21.84
CA ILE A 371 -2.70 0.53 21.10
C ILE A 371 -3.14 0.40 19.64
N GLU A 372 -4.43 0.66 19.34
CA GLU A 372 -4.96 0.70 17.97
C GLU A 372 -4.22 1.70 17.06
N TYR A 373 -3.71 2.81 17.62
CA TYR A 373 -2.93 3.82 16.89
C TYR A 373 -1.51 3.36 16.55
N VAL A 374 -1.07 2.20 17.06
CA VAL A 374 0.13 1.54 16.52
C VAL A 374 -0.13 1.08 15.08
N GLN A 375 -1.41 0.81 14.71
CA GLN A 375 -1.93 0.37 13.40
C GLN A 375 -1.39 -0.98 12.91
N PHE A 376 -0.13 -1.27 13.18
CA PHE A 376 0.68 -2.30 12.58
C PHE A 376 1.44 -3.05 13.68
N PRO A 377 0.94 -4.22 14.14
CA PRO A 377 1.63 -5.05 15.13
C PRO A 377 3.10 -5.31 14.76
N TRP A 378 3.40 -5.51 13.48
CA TRP A 378 4.77 -5.68 12.99
C TRP A 378 5.74 -4.53 13.29
N ARG A 379 5.29 -3.31 13.65
CA ARG A 379 6.19 -2.24 14.15
C ARG A 379 6.93 -2.62 15.44
N LEU A 380 6.43 -3.62 16.18
CA LEU A 380 7.13 -4.18 17.35
C LEU A 380 8.44 -4.89 16.99
N LEU A 381 8.68 -5.18 15.70
CA LEU A 381 9.95 -5.70 15.19
C LEU A 381 11.14 -4.78 15.55
N GLY A 382 10.95 -3.46 15.64
CA GLY A 382 12.02 -2.52 16.00
C GLY A 382 12.59 -2.78 17.40
N PRO A 383 11.80 -2.61 18.48
CA PRO A 383 12.22 -2.96 19.84
C PRO A 383 12.61 -4.44 20.00
N ALA A 384 11.96 -5.37 19.29
CA ALA A 384 12.32 -6.79 19.30
C ALA A 384 13.71 -7.05 18.71
N ALA A 385 14.08 -6.39 17.62
CA ALA A 385 15.40 -6.47 17.00
C ALA A 385 16.51 -5.98 17.94
N LEU A 386 16.26 -4.92 18.71
CA LEU A 386 17.20 -4.47 19.76
C LEU A 386 17.41 -5.56 20.83
N CYS A 387 16.33 -6.16 21.32
CA CYS A 387 16.41 -7.23 22.32
C CYS A 387 17.17 -8.44 21.77
N LEU A 388 16.88 -8.84 20.53
CA LEU A 388 17.56 -9.94 19.84
C LEU A 388 19.05 -9.64 19.62
N ALA A 389 19.41 -8.41 19.21
CA ALA A 389 20.80 -8.00 19.02
C ALA A 389 21.64 -8.10 20.31
N ILE A 390 21.05 -7.82 21.47
CA ILE A 390 21.71 -8.01 22.77
C ILE A 390 21.95 -9.50 23.05
N LEU A 391 20.97 -10.37 22.73
CA LEU A 391 21.10 -11.83 22.89
C LEU A 391 22.16 -12.42 21.94
N ILE A 392 22.26 -11.93 20.71
CA ILE A 392 23.31 -12.31 19.75
C ILE A 392 24.69 -11.88 20.25
N GLY A 393 24.82 -10.70 20.87
CA GLY A 393 26.07 -10.32 21.53
C GLY A 393 26.39 -11.24 22.72
N ALA A 394 25.38 -11.58 23.52
CA ALA A 394 25.53 -12.45 24.68
C ALA A 394 25.99 -13.87 24.31
N SER A 395 25.59 -14.40 23.14
CA SER A 395 26.01 -15.73 22.69
C SER A 395 27.50 -15.81 22.35
N VAL A 396 28.11 -14.72 21.87
CA VAL A 396 29.57 -14.64 21.65
C VAL A 396 30.34 -14.91 22.96
N ASP A 397 29.86 -14.34 24.07
CA ASP A 397 30.44 -14.51 25.41
C ASP A 397 30.21 -15.91 26.00
N ILE A 398 29.37 -16.75 25.38
CA ILE A 398 29.17 -18.15 25.77
C ILE A 398 30.22 -19.06 25.13
N PHE A 399 30.56 -18.82 23.86
CA PHE A 399 31.53 -19.65 23.14
C PHE A 399 32.99 -19.21 23.36
N ALA A 400 33.21 -17.96 23.75
CA ALA A 400 34.54 -17.42 23.99
C ALA A 400 34.64 -16.77 25.37
N ASP A 401 35.47 -17.34 26.24
CA ASP A 401 35.94 -16.64 27.44
C ASP A 401 36.72 -15.39 27.01
N SER A 402 36.46 -14.26 27.67
CA SER A 402 37.16 -12.99 27.42
C SER A 402 38.68 -13.20 27.60
N GLY A 403 39.46 -13.17 26.52
CA GLY A 403 40.90 -13.49 26.52
C GLY A 403 41.30 -14.68 25.65
N SER A 404 40.37 -15.47 25.11
CA SER A 404 40.70 -16.62 24.24
C SER A 404 41.18 -16.16 22.86
N ARG A 405 42.12 -16.90 22.24
CA ARG A 405 42.56 -16.64 20.85
C ARG A 405 41.45 -16.83 19.81
N LEU A 406 40.35 -17.50 20.17
CA LEU A 406 39.21 -17.78 19.28
C LEU A 406 38.17 -16.67 19.26
N THR A 407 38.15 -15.80 20.28
CA THR A 407 37.22 -14.65 20.39
C THR A 407 37.16 -13.77 19.12
N PRO A 408 38.27 -13.33 18.50
CA PRO A 408 38.21 -12.55 17.26
C PRO A 408 37.57 -13.31 16.11
N ILE A 409 37.86 -14.62 16.00
CA ILE A 409 37.37 -15.47 14.92
C ILE A 409 35.86 -15.65 15.06
N ILE A 410 35.37 -15.95 16.27
CA ILE A 410 33.94 -16.10 16.55
C ILE A 410 33.21 -14.78 16.28
N ALA A 411 33.74 -13.65 16.75
CA ALA A 411 33.13 -12.34 16.50
C ALA A 411 33.11 -11.99 15.00
N ALA A 412 34.17 -12.32 14.26
CA ALA A 412 34.22 -12.13 12.81
C ALA A 412 33.20 -13.03 12.08
N ILE A 413 33.07 -14.30 12.46
CA ILE A 413 32.07 -15.23 11.90
C ILE A 413 30.65 -14.68 12.12
N TYR A 414 30.34 -14.23 13.34
CA TYR A 414 29.05 -13.62 13.63
C TYR A 414 28.81 -12.38 12.78
N GLY A 415 29.79 -11.48 12.70
CA GLY A 415 29.70 -10.27 11.88
C GLY A 415 29.49 -10.59 10.39
N ILE A 416 30.25 -11.53 9.84
CA ILE A 416 30.12 -11.99 8.44
C ILE A 416 28.74 -12.61 8.21
N ALA A 417 28.27 -13.48 9.10
CA ALA A 417 26.97 -14.13 8.98
C ALA A 417 25.81 -13.12 9.04
N LEU A 418 25.89 -12.12 9.90
CA LEU A 418 24.87 -11.06 10.00
C LEU A 418 24.86 -10.14 8.77
N ILE A 419 26.04 -9.79 8.24
CA ILE A 419 26.13 -8.90 7.07
C ILE A 419 25.69 -9.66 5.81
N LEU A 420 26.34 -10.79 5.50
CA LEU A 420 26.04 -11.57 4.28
C LEU A 420 24.66 -12.21 4.32
N GLY A 421 24.21 -12.64 5.50
CA GLY A 421 22.92 -13.30 5.69
C GLY A 421 21.72 -12.36 5.56
N ASN A 422 21.94 -11.04 5.66
CA ASN A 422 20.87 -10.05 5.57
C ASN A 422 20.99 -9.16 4.32
N LEU A 423 21.93 -9.43 3.39
CA LEU A 423 22.14 -8.61 2.18
C LEU A 423 20.87 -8.39 1.36
N TYR A 424 19.99 -9.40 1.31
CA TYR A 424 18.70 -9.32 0.62
C TYR A 424 17.85 -8.10 1.01
N TRP A 425 17.84 -7.73 2.30
CA TRP A 425 17.10 -6.54 2.75
C TRP A 425 17.83 -5.22 2.44
N TRP A 426 19.08 -5.27 2.00
CA TRP A 426 19.88 -4.10 1.63
C TRP A 426 19.95 -3.87 0.11
N ASP A 427 19.22 -4.67 -0.68
CA ASP A 427 19.11 -4.53 -2.14
C ASP A 427 17.84 -3.77 -2.49
N ALA A 428 17.95 -2.43 -2.51
CA ALA A 428 16.84 -1.55 -2.84
C ALA A 428 16.91 -1.12 -4.31
N ARG A 429 15.74 -0.81 -4.87
CA ARG A 429 15.64 -0.06 -6.12
C ARG A 429 15.66 1.42 -5.82
N TYR A 430 16.23 2.22 -6.73
CA TYR A 430 16.34 3.65 -6.57
C TYR A 430 15.54 4.37 -7.64
N CYS A 431 14.74 5.33 -7.21
CA CYS A 431 13.84 6.08 -8.08
C CYS A 431 14.46 7.48 -8.28
N PRO A 432 14.91 7.83 -9.50
CA PRO A 432 15.39 9.17 -9.78
C PRO A 432 14.26 10.19 -9.64
N GLY A 433 14.60 11.44 -9.34
CA GLY A 433 13.64 12.52 -9.11
C GLY A 433 13.73 13.11 -7.71
N LEU A 434 13.08 14.27 -7.51
CA LEU A 434 13.09 15.04 -6.25
C LEU A 434 14.52 15.23 -5.68
N GLU A 435 15.48 15.60 -6.53
CA GLU A 435 16.87 15.83 -6.09
C GLU A 435 16.96 17.09 -5.22
N ASP A 436 16.25 18.15 -5.59
CA ASP A 436 16.11 19.38 -4.80
C ASP A 436 14.68 19.94 -4.93
N PRO A 437 13.70 19.29 -4.27
CA PRO A 437 12.30 19.59 -4.49
C PRO A 437 11.91 20.95 -3.91
N THR A 438 11.07 21.66 -4.65
CA THR A 438 10.48 22.96 -4.31
C THR A 438 9.06 22.82 -3.74
N ILE A 439 8.49 23.93 -3.26
CA ILE A 439 7.08 23.98 -2.84
C ILE A 439 6.13 23.65 -4.01
N ALA A 440 6.47 24.07 -5.23
CA ALA A 440 5.67 23.75 -6.41
C ALA A 440 5.67 22.24 -6.69
N ASP A 441 6.82 21.57 -6.55
CA ASP A 441 6.93 20.12 -6.70
C ASP A 441 6.11 19.38 -5.64
N MET A 442 6.06 19.89 -4.40
CA MET A 442 5.19 19.33 -3.35
C MET A 442 3.71 19.43 -3.71
N GLN A 443 3.25 20.59 -4.16
CA GLN A 443 1.85 20.80 -4.54
C GLN A 443 1.47 19.98 -5.78
N GLU A 444 2.38 19.87 -6.74
CA GLU A 444 2.19 19.02 -7.91
C GLU A 444 2.10 17.54 -7.52
N PHE A 445 2.99 17.08 -6.64
CA PHE A 445 2.93 15.73 -6.09
C PHE A 445 1.59 15.46 -5.39
N GLU A 446 1.11 16.38 -4.56
CA GLU A 446 -0.19 16.25 -3.89
C GLU A 446 -1.36 16.14 -4.88
N ARG A 447 -1.34 16.88 -6.01
CA ARG A 447 -2.37 16.79 -7.06
C ARG A 447 -2.29 15.47 -7.82
N ALA A 448 -1.11 15.13 -8.31
CA ALA A 448 -0.89 13.95 -9.14
C ALA A 448 -1.18 12.66 -8.37
N SER A 449 -0.88 12.61 -7.06
CA SER A 449 -1.09 11.43 -6.22
C SER A 449 -2.40 11.46 -5.42
N GLN A 450 -3.11 12.59 -5.38
CA GLN A 450 -4.25 12.84 -4.50
C GLN A 450 -3.96 12.68 -3.00
N THR A 451 -2.68 12.76 -2.59
CA THR A 451 -2.24 12.60 -1.20
C THR A 451 -2.07 13.93 -0.48
N ILE A 452 -3.19 14.48 -0.01
CA ILE A 452 -3.28 15.83 0.54
C ILE A 452 -2.40 16.04 1.78
N GLY A 453 -1.71 17.18 1.84
CA GLY A 453 -0.88 17.57 2.97
C GLY A 453 0.35 16.68 3.15
N THR A 454 0.79 16.01 2.08
CA THR A 454 1.79 14.93 2.10
C THR A 454 1.41 13.81 3.09
N THR A 455 0.12 13.49 3.20
CA THR A 455 -0.41 12.42 4.07
C THR A 455 -1.23 11.42 3.26
N ALA A 456 -1.37 10.19 3.76
CA ALA A 456 -1.99 9.11 3.01
C ALA A 456 -3.51 9.30 2.83
N LYS A 457 -4.20 9.94 3.80
CA LYS A 457 -5.67 10.09 3.79
C LYS A 457 -6.15 11.51 4.12
N GLY A 458 -5.25 12.49 4.18
CA GLY A 458 -5.59 13.85 4.61
C GLY A 458 -6.03 13.89 6.08
N GLU A 459 -5.52 12.98 6.91
CA GLU A 459 -5.97 12.75 8.29
C GLU A 459 -5.77 13.94 9.26
N TYR A 460 -4.96 14.93 8.86
CA TYR A 460 -4.76 16.16 9.63
C TYR A 460 -5.45 17.38 9.00
N LEU A 461 -6.29 17.20 7.98
CA LEU A 461 -7.19 18.26 7.52
C LEU A 461 -8.07 18.72 8.69
N PRO A 462 -8.28 20.04 8.85
CA PRO A 462 -9.24 20.54 9.83
C PRO A 462 -10.62 19.91 9.62
N LEU A 463 -11.31 19.57 10.72
CA LEU A 463 -12.60 18.89 10.69
C LEU A 463 -13.67 19.67 9.89
N THR A 464 -13.51 20.99 9.79
CA THR A 464 -14.38 21.89 9.03
C THR A 464 -14.25 21.76 7.50
N VAL A 465 -13.24 21.05 7.00
CA VAL A 465 -13.02 20.81 5.57
C VAL A 465 -13.72 19.51 5.17
N ALA A 466 -14.85 19.63 4.47
CA ALA A 466 -15.59 18.50 3.89
C ALA A 466 -15.07 18.13 2.50
N TYR A 467 -14.72 19.12 1.68
CA TYR A 467 -14.10 18.96 0.36
C TYR A 467 -13.06 20.05 0.13
N LEU A 468 -12.06 19.74 -0.70
CA LEU A 468 -11.06 20.73 -1.10
C LEU A 468 -11.62 21.66 -2.19
N PRO A 469 -11.18 22.92 -2.24
CA PRO A 469 -11.39 23.76 -3.41
C PRO A 469 -10.76 23.14 -4.67
N GLU A 470 -11.36 23.41 -5.84
CA GLU A 470 -10.90 22.88 -7.14
C GLU A 470 -9.54 23.45 -7.56
N GLU A 471 -9.35 24.75 -7.32
CA GLU A 471 -8.13 25.47 -7.67
C GLU A 471 -7.17 25.58 -6.48
N PRO A 472 -5.85 25.58 -6.70
CA PRO A 472 -4.88 25.79 -5.62
C PRO A 472 -4.90 27.25 -5.10
N ALA A 473 -4.50 27.42 -3.84
CA ALA A 473 -4.38 28.73 -3.21
C ALA A 473 -3.11 29.47 -3.68
N VAL A 474 -3.20 30.19 -4.81
CA VAL A 474 -2.09 31.01 -5.33
C VAL A 474 -2.00 32.40 -4.71
N THR A 475 -3.11 32.89 -4.12
CA THR A 475 -3.21 34.19 -3.45
C THR A 475 -3.75 34.02 -2.03
N PRO A 476 -3.41 34.90 -1.08
CA PRO A 476 -3.85 34.77 0.32
C PRO A 476 -5.36 34.99 0.53
N PHE A 477 -6.03 35.65 -0.41
CA PHE A 477 -7.47 35.88 -0.39
C PHE A 477 -8.12 35.33 -1.66
N ALA A 478 -9.34 34.82 -1.51
CA ALA A 478 -10.16 34.40 -2.64
C ALA A 478 -10.60 35.63 -3.49
N PRO A 479 -10.81 35.46 -4.79
CA PRO A 479 -11.37 36.51 -5.64
C PRO A 479 -12.72 36.99 -5.09
N LEU A 480 -12.97 38.30 -5.17
CA LEU A 480 -14.29 38.85 -4.84
C LEU A 480 -15.30 38.44 -5.90
N PRO A 481 -16.57 38.14 -5.53
CA PRO A 481 -17.64 37.96 -6.50
C PRO A 481 -17.80 39.17 -7.41
N ASP A 482 -18.16 38.96 -8.69
CA ASP A 482 -18.33 40.04 -9.69
C ASP A 482 -19.28 41.16 -9.24
N THR A 483 -20.26 40.82 -8.39
CA THR A 483 -21.22 41.77 -7.80
C THR A 483 -20.56 42.78 -6.85
N LEU A 484 -19.43 42.43 -6.23
CA LEU A 484 -18.70 43.24 -5.25
C LEU A 484 -17.45 43.91 -5.82
N THR A 485 -16.97 43.50 -6.99
CA THR A 485 -15.72 44.01 -7.61
C THR A 485 -15.76 45.52 -7.88
N ASN A 486 -16.94 46.09 -8.12
CA ASN A 486 -17.13 47.53 -8.29
C ASN A 486 -17.41 48.28 -6.97
N SER A 487 -17.73 47.55 -5.90
CA SER A 487 -18.06 48.06 -4.55
C SER A 487 -16.83 48.12 -3.63
N VAL A 488 -15.76 47.38 -3.95
CA VAL A 488 -14.51 47.35 -3.19
C VAL A 488 -13.39 47.99 -3.99
N THR A 489 -12.69 48.94 -3.39
CA THR A 489 -11.52 49.63 -3.96
C THR A 489 -10.32 49.47 -3.04
N GLY A 490 -9.12 49.28 -3.60
CA GLY A 490 -7.97 48.78 -2.83
C GLY A 490 -7.93 47.25 -2.83
N GLY A 491 -7.08 46.64 -2.00
CA GLY A 491 -6.83 45.20 -2.03
C GLY A 491 -5.37 44.81 -2.31
N GLN A 492 -4.42 45.73 -2.18
CA GLN A 492 -3.02 45.36 -2.17
C GLN A 492 -2.72 44.62 -0.86
N THR A 493 -2.32 43.36 -0.97
CA THR A 493 -1.80 42.58 0.16
C THR A 493 -0.58 43.31 0.72
N ALA A 494 -0.71 43.86 1.92
CA ALA A 494 0.35 44.63 2.57
C ALA A 494 1.42 43.72 3.18
N VAL A 495 1.04 42.53 3.64
CA VAL A 495 1.94 41.54 4.25
C VAL A 495 1.46 40.13 3.89
N HIS A 496 2.38 39.29 3.42
CA HIS A 496 2.16 37.85 3.22
C HIS A 496 3.34 37.07 3.81
N THR A 497 3.12 36.40 4.94
CA THR A 497 4.09 35.54 5.62
C THR A 497 3.39 34.24 6.07
N PRO A 498 4.11 33.16 6.39
CA PRO A 498 3.52 31.89 6.83
C PRO A 498 2.52 31.95 7.97
N LYS A 499 2.60 32.99 8.81
CA LYS A 499 1.79 33.15 10.02
C LYS A 499 0.95 34.42 10.01
N GLN A 500 1.02 35.23 8.95
CA GLN A 500 0.32 36.50 8.91
C GLN A 500 0.01 36.94 7.48
N PHE A 501 -1.24 37.32 7.28
CA PHE A 501 -1.76 37.97 6.07
C PHE A 501 -2.36 39.31 6.45
N ALA A 502 -2.11 40.36 5.65
CA ALA A 502 -2.73 41.66 5.86
C ALA A 502 -3.15 42.30 4.53
N VAL A 503 -4.33 42.92 4.52
CA VAL A 503 -4.87 43.63 3.36
C VAL A 503 -5.55 44.91 3.81
N THR A 504 -5.31 45.98 3.05
CA THR A 504 -6.02 47.24 3.21
C THR A 504 -6.96 47.44 2.03
N LEU A 505 -8.24 47.65 2.33
CA LEU A 505 -9.29 47.84 1.32
C LEU A 505 -10.35 48.82 1.81
N SER A 506 -11.13 49.37 0.88
CA SER A 506 -12.26 50.25 1.14
C SER A 506 -13.50 49.70 0.45
N ALA A 507 -14.55 49.42 1.21
CA ALA A 507 -15.78 48.80 0.69
C ALA A 507 -16.99 49.73 0.84
N ARG A 508 -17.84 49.82 -0.19
CA ARG A 508 -19.06 50.65 -0.16
C ARG A 508 -20.19 50.03 0.64
N GLU A 509 -20.19 48.71 0.77
CA GLU A 509 -21.20 47.91 1.47
C GLU A 509 -20.51 46.81 2.30
N PRO A 510 -21.14 46.33 3.40
CA PRO A 510 -20.58 45.23 4.17
C PRO A 510 -20.55 43.95 3.34
N PHE A 511 -19.48 43.17 3.46
CA PHE A 511 -19.31 41.91 2.75
C PHE A 511 -18.51 40.91 3.59
N THR A 512 -18.43 39.66 3.14
CA THR A 512 -17.60 38.63 3.78
C THR A 512 -16.30 38.47 3.00
N LEU A 513 -15.17 38.67 3.66
CA LEU A 513 -13.86 38.38 3.09
C LEU A 513 -13.49 36.92 3.38
N THR A 514 -13.07 36.20 2.34
CA THR A 514 -12.59 34.82 2.44
C THR A 514 -11.08 34.79 2.25
N ALA A 515 -10.34 34.27 3.23
CA ALA A 515 -8.92 33.98 3.09
C ALA A 515 -8.72 32.55 2.57
N ASN A 516 -7.77 32.36 1.66
CA ASN A 516 -7.38 31.05 1.14
C ASN A 516 -6.49 30.33 2.17
N THR A 517 -7.06 30.10 3.36
CA THR A 517 -6.40 29.40 4.46
C THR A 517 -7.48 28.69 5.26
N PHE A 518 -7.28 27.41 5.58
CA PHE A 518 -8.26 26.67 6.38
C PHE A 518 -8.35 27.21 7.81
N ALA A 519 -9.58 27.27 8.32
CA ALA A 519 -9.84 27.63 9.70
C ALA A 519 -9.31 26.53 10.64
N TYR A 520 -8.46 26.93 11.58
CA TYR A 520 -7.85 26.03 12.56
C TYR A 520 -7.52 26.79 13.86
N PRO A 521 -7.56 26.14 15.04
CA PRO A 521 -7.23 26.80 16.30
C PRO A 521 -5.87 27.50 16.28
N GLY A 522 -5.88 28.78 16.62
CA GLY A 522 -4.71 29.66 16.64
C GLY A 522 -4.83 30.86 15.70
N TRP A 523 -5.64 30.77 14.65
CA TRP A 523 -5.94 31.91 13.79
C TRP A 523 -6.76 32.97 14.52
N GLN A 524 -6.40 34.23 14.34
CA GLN A 524 -7.08 35.41 14.90
C GLN A 524 -7.16 36.48 13.81
N ALA A 525 -8.32 37.13 13.69
CA ALA A 525 -8.56 38.21 12.76
C ALA A 525 -8.78 39.53 13.51
N GLU A 526 -8.21 40.62 13.00
CA GLU A 526 -8.39 41.97 13.50
C GLU A 526 -8.74 42.91 12.34
N ILE A 527 -9.76 43.77 12.54
CA ILE A 527 -10.12 44.87 11.64
C ILE A 527 -9.89 46.17 12.38
N ASN A 528 -9.05 47.05 11.84
CA ASN A 528 -8.69 48.34 12.43
C ASN A 528 -8.21 48.19 13.90
N GLY A 529 -7.44 47.13 14.18
CA GLY A 529 -6.89 46.79 15.50
C GLY A 529 -7.89 46.20 16.50
N LYS A 530 -9.14 45.92 16.08
CA LYS A 530 -10.16 45.26 16.93
C LYS A 530 -10.38 43.82 16.46
N ARG A 531 -10.41 42.88 17.40
CA ARG A 531 -10.68 41.48 17.09
C ARG A 531 -12.07 41.27 16.54
N VAL A 532 -12.16 40.40 15.55
CA VAL A 532 -13.39 39.92 14.94
C VAL A 532 -13.37 38.39 14.91
N ASP A 533 -14.55 37.79 14.96
CA ASP A 533 -14.69 36.34 14.95
C ASP A 533 -14.42 35.77 13.55
N ILE A 534 -13.74 34.62 13.52
CA ILE A 534 -13.51 33.83 12.31
C ILE A 534 -14.60 32.76 12.24
N THR A 535 -15.26 32.66 11.10
CA THR A 535 -16.19 31.58 10.78
C THR A 535 -15.62 30.72 9.65
N PRO A 536 -15.58 29.38 9.77
CA PRO A 536 -15.25 28.52 8.65
C PRO A 536 -16.33 28.62 7.56
N SER A 537 -15.95 28.72 6.28
CA SER A 537 -16.90 28.60 5.18
C SER A 537 -17.53 27.22 5.15
N GLU A 538 -18.78 27.17 4.69
CA GLU A 538 -19.49 25.90 4.50
C GLU A 538 -18.78 25.04 3.44
N GLY A 539 -18.59 23.75 3.74
CA GLY A 539 -17.95 22.78 2.85
C GLY A 539 -16.43 22.88 2.80
N THR A 540 -15.87 24.02 2.41
CA THR A 540 -14.42 24.18 2.20
C THR A 540 -13.64 24.48 3.48
N GLY A 541 -14.29 24.97 4.54
CA GLY A 541 -13.66 25.23 5.84
C GLY A 541 -12.62 26.36 5.83
N LEU A 542 -12.65 27.26 4.85
CA LEU A 542 -11.77 28.43 4.74
C LEU A 542 -12.14 29.50 5.77
N ILE A 543 -11.16 30.32 6.15
CA ILE A 543 -11.38 31.45 7.06
C ILE A 543 -12.27 32.50 6.38
N THR A 544 -13.42 32.81 6.98
CA THR A 544 -14.29 33.91 6.57
C THR A 544 -14.43 34.94 7.69
N ILE A 545 -14.43 36.23 7.32
CA ILE A 545 -14.48 37.36 8.24
C ILE A 545 -15.50 38.39 7.72
N PRO A 546 -16.44 38.86 8.55
CA PRO A 546 -17.34 39.94 8.16
C PRO A 546 -16.60 41.29 8.15
N VAL A 547 -16.62 41.96 7.00
CA VAL A 547 -15.97 43.26 6.78
C VAL A 547 -17.05 44.35 6.67
N PRO A 548 -17.02 45.40 7.52
CA PRO A 548 -17.98 46.50 7.44
C PRO A 548 -17.69 47.42 6.25
N ALA A 549 -18.70 48.22 5.85
CA ALA A 549 -18.49 49.29 4.87
C ALA A 549 -17.52 50.37 5.41
N GLY A 550 -16.71 50.94 4.53
CA GLY A 550 -15.67 51.93 4.80
C GLY A 550 -14.25 51.38 4.63
N ASP A 551 -13.27 52.14 5.10
CA ASP A 551 -11.86 51.75 5.09
C ASP A 551 -11.57 50.71 6.17
N SER A 552 -10.96 49.60 5.76
CA SER A 552 -10.62 48.48 6.63
C SER A 552 -9.17 48.08 6.45
N ASP A 553 -8.42 48.12 7.55
CA ASP A 553 -7.13 47.45 7.69
C ASP A 553 -7.35 46.09 8.35
N ILE A 554 -7.19 45.02 7.58
CA ILE A 554 -7.51 43.65 7.98
C ILE A 554 -6.21 42.89 8.17
N SER A 555 -6.05 42.25 9.33
CA SER A 555 -4.93 41.35 9.60
C SER A 555 -5.41 40.02 10.14
N ILE A 556 -4.86 38.92 9.61
CA ILE A 556 -5.13 37.55 10.01
C ILE A 556 -3.81 36.94 10.45
N THR A 557 -3.70 36.53 11.72
CA THR A 557 -2.44 36.07 12.32
C THR A 557 -2.61 34.74 13.04
N PHE A 558 -1.67 33.81 12.86
CA PHE A 558 -1.61 32.54 13.58
C PHE A 558 -0.80 32.68 14.87
N ARG A 559 -1.44 32.40 16.01
CA ARG A 559 -0.86 32.56 17.36
C ARG A 559 -0.97 31.27 18.20
N GLU A 560 -0.21 31.26 19.29
CA GLU A 560 -0.30 30.20 20.30
C GLU A 560 -1.66 30.23 21.03
N THR A 561 -2.24 29.04 21.25
CA THR A 561 -3.43 28.87 22.07
C THR A 561 -3.05 28.78 23.56
N PRO A 562 -3.98 29.00 24.51
CA PRO A 562 -3.68 28.83 25.94
C PRO A 562 -3.15 27.43 26.27
N LEU A 563 -3.70 26.39 25.63
CA LEU A 563 -3.24 25.01 25.76
C LEU A 563 -1.77 24.86 25.34
N ARG A 564 -1.42 25.33 24.14
CA ARG A 564 -0.04 25.26 23.64
C ARG A 564 0.91 26.08 24.50
N TRP A 565 0.48 27.22 25.03
CA TRP A 565 1.26 28.02 25.97
C TRP A 565 1.56 27.26 27.27
N VAL A 566 0.55 26.62 27.89
CA VAL A 566 0.74 25.77 29.08
C VAL A 566 1.71 24.62 28.77
N ALA A 567 1.55 23.98 27.62
CA ALA A 567 2.45 22.90 27.18
C ALA A 567 3.91 23.37 27.06
N ASN A 568 4.13 24.55 26.46
CA ASN A 568 5.44 25.20 26.38
C ASN A 568 6.02 25.48 27.78
N VAL A 569 5.21 26.01 28.70
CA VAL A 569 5.65 26.30 30.08
C VAL A 569 6.05 25.02 30.82
N VAL A 570 5.29 23.94 30.71
CA VAL A 570 5.62 22.64 31.35
C VAL A 570 6.94 22.09 30.80
N SER A 571 7.16 22.20 29.49
CA SER A 571 8.43 21.82 28.86
C SER A 571 9.61 22.66 29.39
N LEU A 572 9.45 23.98 29.48
CA LEU A 572 10.46 24.89 30.02
C LEU A 572 10.75 24.65 31.51
N VAL A 573 9.73 24.36 32.32
CA VAL A 573 9.88 24.00 33.73
C VAL A 573 10.64 22.69 33.87
N SER A 574 10.35 21.70 33.03
CA SER A 574 11.06 20.41 33.00
C SER A 574 12.54 20.61 32.62
N LEU A 575 12.81 21.47 31.64
CA LEU A 575 14.17 21.88 31.25
C LEU A 575 14.89 22.61 32.39
N GLY A 576 14.22 23.57 33.03
CA GLY A 576 14.74 24.27 34.21
C GLY A 576 15.04 23.33 35.38
N GLY A 577 14.17 22.36 35.65
CA GLY A 577 14.37 21.31 36.64
C GLY A 577 15.63 20.48 36.37
N MET A 578 15.87 20.09 35.11
CA MET A 578 17.11 19.42 34.73
C MET A 578 18.35 20.30 34.92
N LEU A 579 18.29 21.56 34.50
CA LEU A 579 19.40 22.50 34.66
C LEU A 579 19.73 22.72 36.14
N LEU A 580 18.72 22.84 37.01
CA LEU A 580 18.90 22.91 38.46
C LEU A 580 19.53 21.63 39.03
N VAL A 581 19.17 20.45 38.53
CA VAL A 581 19.79 19.17 38.90
C VAL A 581 21.28 19.10 38.49
N VAL A 582 21.66 19.75 37.38
CA VAL A 582 23.06 19.88 36.93
C VAL A 582 23.83 20.94 37.73
N MET A 583 23.20 22.09 38.00
CA MET A 583 23.79 23.25 38.68
C MET A 583 23.86 23.09 40.20
N GLY A 584 22.93 22.33 40.79
CA GLY A 584 22.80 22.00 42.21
C GLY A 584 23.91 21.08 42.73
N ARG A 585 25.17 21.40 42.41
CA ARG A 585 26.39 20.74 42.90
C ARG A 585 26.58 20.97 44.39
N ARG A 586 25.71 20.40 45.23
CA ARG A 586 26.01 20.09 46.64
C ARG A 586 25.30 18.81 47.08
N GLY A 587 26.10 17.76 47.27
CA GLY A 587 25.89 16.84 48.39
C GLY A 587 24.93 15.66 48.23
N ALA A 588 25.33 14.66 47.44
CA ALA A 588 25.37 13.26 47.89
C ALA A 588 26.26 12.47 46.92
N ARG A 589 27.56 12.38 47.23
CA ARG A 589 28.34 11.22 46.76
C ARG A 589 27.83 10.02 47.54
N TRP A 590 26.77 9.37 47.06
CA TRP A 590 26.58 7.97 47.42
C TRP A 590 27.82 7.20 46.97
N PRO A 591 28.25 6.17 47.72
CA PRO A 591 29.48 5.45 47.43
C PRO A 591 29.32 4.73 46.10
N GLY A 592 29.65 5.45 45.03
CA GLY A 592 29.69 4.93 43.69
C GLY A 592 30.78 3.91 43.66
N GLY A 593 30.39 2.63 43.64
CA GLY A 593 31.27 1.62 43.11
C GLY A 593 31.77 2.13 41.77
N ARG A 594 33.08 2.26 41.61
CA ARG A 594 33.67 2.42 40.28
C ARG A 594 33.08 1.29 39.47
N VAL A 595 32.24 1.61 38.48
CA VAL A 595 31.92 0.65 37.43
C VAL A 595 33.27 0.36 36.80
N ALA A 596 33.84 -0.78 37.17
CA ALA A 596 35.12 -1.22 36.67
C ALA A 596 34.96 -1.37 35.16
N THR A 597 35.43 -0.37 34.41
CA THR A 597 35.67 -0.55 32.98
C THR A 597 36.74 -1.62 32.88
N ARG A 598 36.32 -2.87 32.65
CA ARG A 598 37.23 -3.99 32.36
C ARG A 598 38.15 -3.55 31.23
N GLN A 599 39.41 -3.26 31.57
CA GLN A 599 40.50 -3.06 30.62
C GLN A 599 40.92 -4.44 30.14
N ASP A 600 40.14 -4.99 29.22
CA ASP A 600 40.58 -6.11 28.39
C ASP A 600 41.07 -5.46 27.08
N ASP A 601 42.36 -5.20 27.00
CA ASP A 601 43.02 -4.60 25.83
C ASP A 601 43.19 -5.64 24.71
N GLU A 602 42.11 -5.96 24.01
CA GLU A 602 42.19 -6.74 22.77
C GLU A 602 42.13 -5.83 21.53
N VAL A 603 43.13 -4.95 21.40
CA VAL A 603 43.31 -4.12 20.19
C VAL A 603 43.39 -4.99 18.92
N ALA A 604 43.98 -6.19 19.03
CA ALA A 604 44.08 -7.15 17.94
C ALA A 604 42.71 -7.57 17.38
N VAL A 605 41.71 -7.80 18.24
CA VAL A 605 40.34 -8.15 17.79
C VAL A 605 39.74 -7.01 16.97
N LEU A 606 39.87 -5.78 17.45
CA LEU A 606 39.35 -4.61 16.75
C LEU A 606 40.02 -4.42 15.39
N VAL A 607 41.33 -4.64 15.29
CA VAL A 607 42.04 -4.57 13.99
C VAL A 607 41.55 -5.66 13.03
N VAL A 608 41.36 -6.89 13.50
CA VAL A 608 40.79 -7.97 12.68
C VAL A 608 39.39 -7.60 12.18
N LEU A 609 38.52 -7.12 13.05
CA LEU A 609 37.15 -6.72 12.66
C LEU A 609 37.14 -5.50 11.73
N LEU A 610 38.09 -4.56 11.88
CA LEU A 610 38.27 -3.45 10.94
C LEU A 610 38.59 -3.96 9.54
N VAL A 611 39.59 -4.86 9.43
CA VAL A 611 40.01 -5.44 8.16
C VAL A 611 38.88 -6.27 7.54
N VAL A 612 38.18 -7.07 8.34
CA VAL A 612 37.01 -7.83 7.88
C VAL A 612 35.92 -6.91 7.35
N GLY A 613 35.60 -5.81 8.03
CA GLY A 613 34.62 -4.83 7.54
C GLY A 613 35.00 -4.22 6.19
N LEU A 614 36.25 -3.78 6.05
CA LEU A 614 36.76 -3.22 4.78
C LEU A 614 36.79 -4.27 3.65
N LEU A 615 37.16 -5.51 3.95
CA LEU A 615 37.16 -6.60 2.97
C LEU A 615 35.74 -6.97 2.55
N LEU A 616 34.80 -7.07 3.50
CA LEU A 616 33.38 -7.33 3.20
C LEU A 616 32.80 -6.24 2.33
N TRP A 617 33.06 -4.97 2.66
CA TRP A 617 32.64 -3.85 1.81
C TRP A 617 33.23 -3.96 0.40
N GLY A 618 34.54 -4.21 0.27
CA GLY A 618 35.15 -4.43 -1.04
C GLY A 618 34.55 -5.61 -1.82
N VAL A 619 34.24 -6.72 -1.14
CA VAL A 619 33.60 -7.88 -1.77
C VAL A 619 32.17 -7.56 -2.21
N VAL A 620 31.34 -6.96 -1.34
CA VAL A 620 29.94 -6.69 -1.65
C VAL A 620 29.80 -5.60 -2.72
N VAL A 621 30.60 -4.54 -2.66
CA VAL A 621 30.48 -3.41 -3.60
C VAL A 621 31.19 -3.66 -4.91
N TRP A 622 32.34 -4.35 -4.90
CA TRP A 622 33.13 -4.55 -6.12
C TRP A 622 33.01 -5.96 -6.70
N LEU A 623 33.08 -7.02 -5.90
CA LEU A 623 33.06 -8.37 -6.44
C LEU A 623 31.64 -8.87 -6.76
N LEU A 624 30.70 -8.67 -5.85
CA LEU A 624 29.36 -9.25 -5.93
C LEU A 624 28.57 -8.83 -7.19
N PRO A 625 28.56 -7.55 -7.62
CA PRO A 625 27.84 -7.14 -8.83
C PRO A 625 28.45 -7.67 -10.13
N ARG A 626 29.64 -8.28 -10.08
CA ARG A 626 30.38 -8.80 -11.25
C ARG A 626 30.30 -10.32 -11.38
N VAL A 627 29.69 -11.01 -10.41
CA VAL A 627 29.70 -12.48 -10.34
C VAL A 627 28.34 -13.00 -9.91
N GLU A 628 27.75 -13.88 -10.72
CA GLU A 628 26.58 -14.67 -10.35
C GLU A 628 26.90 -15.56 -9.15
N SER A 629 26.11 -15.44 -8.08
CA SER A 629 26.36 -16.12 -6.80
C SER A 629 25.06 -16.57 -6.14
N PRO A 630 25.13 -17.34 -5.03
CA PRO A 630 23.95 -17.62 -4.22
C PRO A 630 23.34 -16.39 -3.53
N TRP A 631 24.07 -15.27 -3.43
CA TRP A 631 23.56 -14.04 -2.81
C TRP A 631 22.95 -13.07 -3.81
N GLN A 632 23.43 -13.07 -5.06
CA GLN A 632 23.02 -12.12 -6.09
C GLN A 632 23.02 -12.79 -7.46
N ARG A 633 21.94 -12.56 -8.20
CA ARG A 633 21.78 -12.97 -9.60
C ARG A 633 21.13 -11.89 -10.43
N SER A 634 21.49 -11.81 -11.70
CA SER A 634 20.83 -10.93 -12.67
C SER A 634 19.64 -11.60 -13.37
N THR A 635 19.60 -12.93 -13.36
CA THR A 635 18.58 -13.75 -14.02
C THR A 635 17.56 -14.30 -13.03
N PHE A 636 16.27 -14.15 -13.36
CA PHE A 636 15.15 -14.56 -12.52
C PHE A 636 15.10 -16.10 -12.29
N PRO A 637 14.79 -16.59 -11.08
CA PRO A 637 14.70 -18.02 -10.80
C PRO A 637 13.36 -18.56 -11.30
N GLY A 638 13.38 -19.37 -12.36
CA GLY A 638 12.17 -19.88 -13.01
C GLY A 638 12.32 -19.92 -14.53
N ALA A 639 13.17 -19.06 -15.08
CA ALA A 639 13.61 -19.08 -16.48
C ALA A 639 14.58 -20.25 -16.82
N VAL A 640 14.67 -21.28 -15.96
CA VAL A 640 15.72 -22.32 -16.01
C VAL A 640 15.36 -23.49 -16.94
N THR A 641 14.32 -23.40 -17.77
CA THR A 641 14.12 -24.37 -18.86
C THR A 641 13.79 -23.77 -20.23
N SER A 642 13.37 -22.50 -20.29
CA SER A 642 12.99 -21.84 -21.53
C SER A 642 13.38 -20.36 -21.46
N THR A 643 14.16 -19.90 -22.44
CA THR A 643 14.36 -18.47 -22.71
C THR A 643 13.11 -17.82 -23.32
N ASP A 644 12.15 -18.65 -23.76
CA ASP A 644 10.91 -18.21 -24.37
C ASP A 644 9.81 -17.99 -23.31
N PRO A 645 9.07 -16.88 -23.41
CA PRO A 645 7.91 -16.62 -22.58
C PRO A 645 6.83 -17.68 -22.80
N VAL A 646 5.98 -17.89 -21.80
CA VAL A 646 4.75 -18.69 -21.91
C VAL A 646 3.87 -18.14 -23.03
N THR A 647 3.72 -16.82 -23.09
CA THR A 647 2.99 -16.15 -24.16
C THR A 647 3.49 -14.72 -24.38
N ARG A 648 3.22 -14.19 -25.58
CA ARG A 648 3.51 -12.81 -25.98
C ARG A 648 2.21 -12.11 -26.35
N PHE A 649 2.03 -10.91 -25.82
CA PHE A 649 0.91 -10.05 -26.13
C PHE A 649 1.28 -9.06 -27.24
N SER A 650 0.25 -8.58 -27.95
CA SER A 650 0.39 -7.63 -29.06
C SER A 650 1.03 -6.28 -28.69
N ASN A 651 1.08 -5.95 -27.40
CA ASN A 651 1.59 -4.68 -26.85
C ASN A 651 3.01 -4.77 -26.27
N ASN A 652 3.81 -5.77 -26.66
CA ASN A 652 5.16 -6.06 -26.14
C ASN A 652 5.21 -6.60 -24.69
N MET A 653 4.08 -6.86 -24.03
CA MET A 653 4.08 -7.55 -22.74
C MET A 653 4.34 -9.05 -22.93
N GLU A 654 5.15 -9.63 -22.06
CA GLU A 654 5.48 -11.05 -22.07
C GLU A 654 5.23 -11.69 -20.70
N LEU A 655 4.45 -12.76 -20.69
CA LEU A 655 4.29 -13.62 -19.52
C LEU A 655 5.39 -14.69 -19.53
N LEU A 656 6.26 -14.68 -18.53
CA LEU A 656 7.42 -15.56 -18.45
C LEU A 656 7.13 -16.88 -17.78
N SER A 657 6.33 -16.86 -16.72
CA SER A 657 5.87 -18.04 -16.00
C SER A 657 4.64 -17.69 -15.17
N TYR A 658 3.89 -18.72 -14.77
CA TYR A 658 2.85 -18.61 -13.77
C TYR A 658 2.85 -19.85 -12.89
N GLU A 659 2.34 -19.70 -11.66
CA GLU A 659 2.14 -20.77 -10.70
C GLU A 659 0.73 -20.67 -10.11
N LEU A 660 0.05 -21.80 -10.05
CA LEU A 660 -1.26 -21.97 -9.45
C LEU A 660 -1.07 -22.65 -8.10
N GLU A 661 -1.54 -22.02 -7.01
CA GLU A 661 -1.24 -22.44 -5.63
C GLU A 661 -1.52 -23.92 -5.34
N ALA A 662 -2.66 -24.43 -5.80
CA ALA A 662 -3.08 -25.80 -5.57
C ALA A 662 -3.96 -26.32 -6.71
N ARG A 663 -4.16 -27.63 -6.84
CA ARG A 663 -5.13 -28.17 -7.82
C ARG A 663 -6.58 -28.09 -7.34
N GLU A 664 -6.79 -27.79 -6.05
CA GLU A 664 -8.10 -27.79 -5.41
C GLU A 664 -8.20 -26.64 -4.41
N MET A 665 -9.39 -26.09 -4.23
CA MET A 665 -9.68 -25.00 -3.29
C MET A 665 -11.07 -25.17 -2.68
N ALA A 666 -11.33 -24.60 -1.50
CA ALA A 666 -12.69 -24.52 -0.96
C ALA A 666 -13.44 -23.31 -1.56
N ALA A 667 -14.77 -23.39 -1.68
CA ALA A 667 -15.60 -22.34 -2.28
C ALA A 667 -15.61 -21.01 -1.49
N ASP A 668 -15.16 -21.02 -0.25
CA ASP A 668 -15.05 -19.88 0.67
C ASP A 668 -13.61 -19.45 0.93
N ASP A 669 -12.64 -20.05 0.24
CA ASP A 669 -11.22 -19.72 0.36
C ASP A 669 -10.75 -18.82 -0.79
N SER A 670 -9.67 -18.09 -0.57
CA SER A 670 -8.98 -17.34 -1.61
C SER A 670 -7.94 -18.22 -2.29
N TYR A 671 -7.76 -18.05 -3.60
CA TYR A 671 -6.82 -18.85 -4.38
C TYR A 671 -5.75 -17.98 -5.04
N LEU A 672 -4.49 -18.21 -4.68
CA LEU A 672 -3.37 -17.40 -5.17
C LEU A 672 -2.93 -17.86 -6.57
N VAL A 673 -2.88 -16.89 -7.48
CA VAL A 673 -2.19 -17.00 -8.76
C VAL A 673 -0.97 -16.10 -8.73
N GLN A 674 0.20 -16.69 -8.97
CA GLN A 674 1.45 -15.95 -9.11
C GLN A 674 1.87 -15.95 -10.58
N SER A 675 2.27 -14.80 -11.12
CA SER A 675 2.70 -14.63 -12.51
C SER A 675 3.96 -13.78 -12.58
N ASN A 676 4.79 -14.00 -13.60
CA ASN A 676 6.04 -13.27 -13.79
C ASN A 676 6.07 -12.62 -15.17
N TRP A 677 6.40 -11.33 -15.21
CA TRP A 677 6.22 -10.49 -16.38
C TRP A 677 7.49 -9.77 -16.81
N ARG A 678 7.54 -9.41 -18.09
CA ARG A 678 8.57 -8.57 -18.72
C ARG A 678 7.94 -7.71 -19.81
N VAL A 679 8.55 -6.56 -20.10
CA VAL A 679 8.33 -5.82 -21.35
C VAL A 679 9.41 -6.20 -22.38
N ALA A 680 9.02 -6.61 -23.59
CA ALA A 680 9.99 -6.86 -24.67
C ALA A 680 10.61 -5.55 -25.20
N GLN A 681 9.82 -4.47 -25.18
CA GLN A 681 10.22 -3.10 -25.52
C GLN A 681 9.48 -2.12 -24.61
N PRO A 682 10.02 -0.92 -24.33
CA PRO A 682 9.32 0.09 -23.52
C PRO A 682 7.92 0.37 -24.04
N VAL A 683 6.96 0.41 -23.13
CA VAL A 683 5.55 0.69 -23.42
C VAL A 683 5.17 2.09 -22.94
N ALA A 684 4.21 2.74 -23.61
CA ALA A 684 3.80 4.11 -23.27
C ALA A 684 2.63 4.18 -22.28
N ARG A 685 1.99 3.04 -21.98
CA ARG A 685 0.80 2.94 -21.15
C ARG A 685 1.02 1.95 -19.99
N ASP A 686 0.14 2.03 -19.00
CA ASP A 686 0.11 1.08 -17.90
C ASP A 686 -0.82 -0.09 -18.23
N PHE A 687 -0.34 -1.32 -18.03
CA PHE A 687 -1.07 -2.54 -18.29
C PHE A 687 -1.19 -3.37 -17.02
N ARG A 688 -2.39 -3.87 -16.75
CA ARG A 688 -2.72 -4.68 -15.58
C ARG A 688 -3.25 -6.04 -16.00
N GLU A 689 -2.94 -7.05 -15.21
CA GLU A 689 -3.59 -8.35 -15.33
C GLU A 689 -4.74 -8.47 -14.33
N THR A 690 -5.72 -9.30 -14.67
CA THR A 690 -6.66 -9.87 -13.71
C THR A 690 -6.80 -11.35 -14.00
N VAL A 691 -7.07 -12.12 -12.95
CA VAL A 691 -7.40 -13.55 -13.05
C VAL A 691 -8.85 -13.77 -12.66
N ARG A 692 -9.49 -14.78 -13.26
CA ARG A 692 -10.91 -15.06 -13.12
C ARG A 692 -11.14 -16.56 -13.06
N LEU A 693 -12.17 -16.95 -12.30
CA LEU A 693 -12.67 -18.31 -12.28
C LEU A 693 -13.87 -18.42 -13.22
N VAL A 694 -13.83 -19.29 -14.22
CA VAL A 694 -14.95 -19.51 -15.14
C VAL A 694 -15.33 -20.98 -15.21
N ASP A 695 -16.61 -21.27 -15.48
CA ASP A 695 -17.08 -22.63 -15.71
C ASP A 695 -16.96 -23.06 -17.19
N GLU A 696 -17.48 -24.25 -17.51
CA GLU A 696 -17.51 -24.79 -18.88
C GLU A 696 -18.40 -23.97 -19.83
N ALA A 697 -19.41 -23.27 -19.31
CA ALA A 697 -20.28 -22.37 -20.06
C ALA A 697 -19.67 -20.96 -20.24
N GLY A 698 -18.48 -20.71 -19.66
CA GLY A 698 -17.80 -19.42 -19.70
C GLY A 698 -18.36 -18.38 -18.73
N LEU A 699 -19.19 -18.78 -17.77
CA LEU A 699 -19.73 -17.89 -16.74
C LEU A 699 -18.69 -17.60 -15.67
N LEU A 700 -18.71 -16.37 -15.15
CA LEU A 700 -17.78 -15.91 -14.13
C LEU A 700 -18.23 -16.34 -12.72
N TRP A 701 -17.37 -17.07 -12.02
CA TRP A 701 -17.59 -17.60 -10.67
C TRP A 701 -16.67 -16.97 -9.61
N SER A 702 -16.00 -15.88 -9.94
CA SER A 702 -15.19 -15.08 -9.02
C SER A 702 -15.59 -13.61 -9.03
N ALA A 703 -15.04 -12.83 -8.10
CA ALA A 703 -15.05 -11.38 -8.23
C ALA A 703 -14.52 -10.93 -9.62
N LYS A 704 -15.07 -9.83 -10.16
CA LYS A 704 -14.70 -9.30 -11.49
C LYS A 704 -13.24 -8.86 -11.58
N THR A 705 -12.69 -8.40 -10.46
CA THR A 705 -11.32 -7.93 -10.33
C THR A 705 -10.65 -8.74 -9.23
N ALA A 706 -9.58 -9.44 -9.59
CA ALA A 706 -8.73 -10.10 -8.60
C ALA A 706 -7.93 -9.04 -7.83
N VAL A 707 -7.66 -9.30 -6.55
CA VAL A 707 -6.92 -8.37 -5.68
C VAL A 707 -5.58 -8.95 -5.29
N SER A 708 -4.54 -8.13 -5.18
CA SER A 708 -3.27 -8.62 -4.65
C SER A 708 -3.36 -8.98 -3.17
N PRO A 709 -2.60 -9.97 -2.68
CA PRO A 709 -2.47 -10.21 -1.26
C PRO A 709 -2.06 -8.92 -0.56
N ARG A 710 -2.70 -8.63 0.57
CA ARG A 710 -2.53 -7.35 1.26
C ARG A 710 -1.07 -6.99 1.62
N TRP A 711 -0.24 -7.98 1.92
CA TRP A 711 1.18 -7.79 2.26
C TRP A 711 2.09 -7.65 1.04
N TYR A 712 1.52 -7.84 -0.15
CA TYR A 712 2.25 -7.85 -1.40
C TYR A 712 2.38 -6.43 -1.96
N ARG A 713 3.56 -6.11 -2.47
CA ARG A 713 3.79 -4.85 -3.18
C ARG A 713 3.70 -5.14 -4.67
N GLU A 714 2.67 -4.57 -5.29
CA GLU A 714 2.49 -4.64 -6.74
C GLU A 714 3.68 -4.05 -7.51
N PRO A 715 3.88 -4.47 -8.76
CA PRO A 715 4.81 -3.84 -9.67
C PRO A 715 4.57 -2.33 -9.81
N THR A 716 5.61 -1.59 -10.16
CA THR A 716 5.45 -0.21 -10.64
C THR A 716 4.65 -0.19 -11.96
N PRO A 717 4.08 0.94 -12.37
CA PRO A 717 3.45 1.06 -13.69
C PRO A 717 4.31 0.55 -14.84
N THR A 718 3.73 -0.16 -15.81
CA THR A 718 4.48 -0.87 -16.87
C THR A 718 5.28 0.06 -17.77
N PHE A 719 4.84 1.32 -17.94
CA PHE A 719 5.59 2.32 -18.70
C PHE A 719 6.94 2.68 -18.09
N ALA A 720 7.17 2.37 -16.80
CA ALA A 720 8.42 2.61 -16.11
C ALA A 720 9.42 1.45 -16.24
N TRP A 721 9.03 0.33 -16.87
CA TRP A 721 9.86 -0.87 -16.92
C TRP A 721 10.86 -0.81 -18.07
N THR A 722 12.04 -1.41 -17.87
CA THR A 722 13.03 -1.64 -18.94
C THR A 722 13.03 -3.11 -19.38
N PRO A 723 13.46 -3.45 -20.62
CA PRO A 723 13.44 -4.84 -21.10
C PRO A 723 14.28 -5.84 -20.29
N GLU A 724 15.23 -5.35 -19.50
CA GLU A 724 16.05 -6.16 -18.61
C GLU A 724 15.34 -6.50 -17.30
N GLN A 725 14.27 -5.78 -16.95
CA GLN A 725 13.53 -5.92 -15.70
C GLN A 725 12.44 -6.98 -15.77
N PHE A 726 12.14 -7.54 -14.61
CA PHE A 726 11.11 -8.55 -14.41
C PHE A 726 10.22 -8.16 -13.24
N ALA A 727 8.93 -8.38 -13.38
CA ALA A 727 7.95 -8.15 -12.34
C ALA A 727 7.38 -9.48 -11.85
N ASP A 728 7.21 -9.60 -10.55
CA ASP A 728 6.36 -10.63 -9.95
C ASP A 728 4.96 -10.04 -9.84
N SER A 729 3.91 -10.84 -9.96
CA SER A 729 2.55 -10.43 -9.66
C SER A 729 1.85 -11.55 -8.90
N GLN A 730 1.02 -11.15 -7.94
CA GLN A 730 0.28 -12.05 -7.07
C GLN A 730 -1.15 -11.54 -6.98
N LEU A 731 -2.09 -12.39 -7.38
CA LEU A 731 -3.52 -12.08 -7.39
C LEU A 731 -4.30 -13.20 -6.70
N LEU A 732 -5.24 -12.81 -5.85
CA LEU A 732 -6.18 -13.70 -5.18
C LEU A 732 -7.46 -13.77 -5.99
N ILE A 733 -7.87 -14.98 -6.32
CA ILE A 733 -9.20 -15.29 -6.84
C ILE A 733 -10.09 -15.59 -5.64
N GLU A 734 -11.15 -14.80 -5.48
CA GLU A 734 -12.21 -15.04 -4.50
C GLU A 734 -13.44 -15.56 -5.24
N PRO A 735 -13.85 -16.82 -5.00
CA PRO A 735 -15.10 -17.34 -5.56
C PRO A 735 -16.30 -16.57 -5.04
N ILE A 736 -17.38 -16.54 -5.82
CA ILE A 736 -18.64 -15.94 -5.37
C ILE A 736 -19.22 -16.82 -4.25
N PRO A 737 -19.68 -16.25 -3.12
CA PRO A 737 -20.33 -17.04 -2.07
C PRO A 737 -21.45 -17.92 -2.62
N GLY A 738 -21.43 -19.22 -2.29
CA GLY A 738 -22.34 -20.22 -2.85
C GLY A 738 -21.88 -20.87 -4.15
N THR A 739 -20.63 -20.64 -4.60
CA THR A 739 -20.05 -21.35 -5.76
C THR A 739 -20.10 -22.87 -5.53
N PRO A 740 -20.73 -23.65 -6.42
CA PRO A 740 -20.89 -25.09 -6.24
C PRO A 740 -19.58 -25.85 -6.46
N PRO A 741 -19.40 -27.02 -5.82
CA PRO A 741 -18.27 -27.89 -6.07
C PRO A 741 -18.21 -28.33 -7.52
N GLY A 742 -17.06 -28.19 -8.17
CA GLY A 742 -16.93 -28.43 -9.60
C GLY A 742 -15.54 -28.15 -10.11
N LEU A 743 -15.31 -28.46 -11.39
CA LEU A 743 -14.08 -28.12 -12.09
C LEU A 743 -14.27 -26.78 -12.79
N TYR A 744 -13.37 -25.84 -12.51
CA TYR A 744 -13.40 -24.49 -13.07
C TYR A 744 -12.09 -24.17 -13.78
N MET A 745 -12.15 -23.33 -14.81
CA MET A 745 -10.98 -22.82 -15.53
C MET A 745 -10.51 -21.52 -14.90
N VAL A 746 -9.20 -21.40 -14.70
CA VAL A 746 -8.53 -20.16 -14.32
C VAL A 746 -8.12 -19.43 -15.60
N GLN A 747 -8.71 -18.26 -15.82
CA GLN A 747 -8.41 -17.40 -16.97
C GLN A 747 -7.70 -16.12 -16.55
N MET A 748 -6.74 -15.70 -17.36
CA MET A 748 -6.03 -14.44 -17.23
C MET A 748 -6.40 -13.48 -18.35
N VAL A 749 -6.59 -12.22 -18.01
CA VAL A 749 -6.80 -11.12 -18.96
C VAL A 749 -5.78 -10.03 -18.67
N LEU A 750 -5.05 -9.60 -19.69
CA LEU A 750 -4.22 -8.40 -19.65
C LEU A 750 -5.01 -7.25 -20.27
N PHE A 751 -5.03 -6.08 -19.62
CA PHE A 751 -5.77 -4.92 -20.09
C PHE A 751 -5.02 -3.62 -19.83
N ASP A 752 -5.33 -2.60 -20.62
CA ASP A 752 -4.86 -1.23 -20.44
C ASP A 752 -5.60 -0.57 -19.27
N GLU A 753 -4.87 -0.06 -18.27
CA GLU A 753 -5.47 0.43 -17.03
C GLU A 753 -6.36 1.67 -17.21
N GLU A 754 -6.04 2.52 -18.20
CA GLU A 754 -6.76 3.77 -18.45
C GLU A 754 -8.06 3.51 -19.24
N THR A 755 -7.97 2.68 -20.28
CA THR A 755 -9.10 2.42 -21.19
C THR A 755 -9.91 1.18 -20.83
N LEU A 756 -9.38 0.33 -19.95
CA LEU A 756 -9.90 -0.99 -19.59
C LEU A 756 -10.01 -1.97 -20.78
N ALA A 757 -9.39 -1.63 -21.91
CA ALA A 757 -9.42 -2.45 -23.11
C ALA A 757 -8.48 -3.66 -22.95
N PRO A 758 -8.94 -4.88 -23.28
CA PRO A 758 -8.08 -6.06 -23.20
C PRO A 758 -7.03 -6.05 -24.31
N VAL A 759 -5.89 -6.68 -24.03
CA VAL A 759 -4.77 -6.81 -24.95
C VAL A 759 -4.82 -8.20 -25.60
N SER A 760 -4.78 -8.23 -26.94
CA SER A 760 -4.81 -9.49 -27.68
C SER A 760 -3.48 -10.25 -27.62
N LEU A 761 -3.60 -11.57 -27.59
CA LEU A 761 -2.57 -12.59 -27.82
C LEU A 761 -2.23 -12.67 -29.33
N ALA A 762 -1.18 -13.41 -29.67
CA ALA A 762 -0.74 -13.59 -31.06
C ALA A 762 -1.77 -14.29 -31.97
N ASP A 763 -2.70 -15.04 -31.39
CA ASP A 763 -3.82 -15.71 -32.07
C ASP A 763 -5.09 -14.84 -32.14
N GLY A 764 -5.04 -13.60 -31.64
CA GLY A 764 -6.16 -12.66 -31.62
C GLY A 764 -7.06 -12.78 -30.38
N GLN A 765 -6.93 -13.83 -29.56
CA GLN A 765 -7.72 -13.99 -28.34
C GLN A 765 -7.31 -12.95 -27.28
N THR A 766 -8.21 -12.64 -26.35
CA THR A 766 -7.97 -11.67 -25.26
C THR A 766 -7.87 -12.32 -23.88
N THR A 767 -8.03 -13.63 -23.82
CA THR A 767 -8.04 -14.44 -22.59
C THR A 767 -7.01 -15.55 -22.70
N LEU A 768 -6.19 -15.73 -21.66
CA LEU A 768 -5.24 -16.83 -21.55
C LEU A 768 -5.72 -17.85 -20.52
N ASN A 769 -5.92 -19.11 -20.93
CA ASN A 769 -6.25 -20.20 -20.01
C ASN A 769 -4.99 -20.67 -19.28
N LEU A 770 -4.95 -20.54 -17.95
CA LEU A 770 -3.81 -20.94 -17.11
C LEU A 770 -3.91 -22.41 -16.65
N GLY A 771 -5.12 -22.96 -16.53
CA GLY A 771 -5.35 -24.31 -16.06
C GLY A 771 -6.69 -24.45 -15.35
N THR A 772 -6.97 -25.63 -14.80
CA THR A 772 -8.21 -25.89 -14.06
C THR A 772 -7.97 -26.09 -12.56
N VAL A 773 -8.95 -25.70 -11.76
CA VAL A 773 -8.98 -25.89 -10.31
C VAL A 773 -10.28 -26.59 -9.90
N GLN A 774 -10.16 -27.57 -9.01
CA GLN A 774 -11.32 -28.24 -8.41
C GLN A 774 -11.80 -27.45 -7.20
N VAL A 775 -12.97 -26.82 -7.30
CA VAL A 775 -13.63 -26.18 -6.16
C VAL A 775 -14.35 -27.26 -5.34
N ARG A 776 -14.18 -27.19 -4.03
CA ARG A 776 -14.78 -28.06 -3.01
C ARG A 776 -15.80 -27.28 -2.19
N ARG A 777 -16.56 -28.02 -1.38
CA ARG A 777 -17.52 -27.46 -0.42
C ARG A 777 -16.86 -26.44 0.53
N PRO A 778 -17.61 -25.40 0.94
CA PRO A 778 -17.15 -24.38 1.87
C PRO A 778 -16.85 -24.98 3.26
N GLN A 779 -15.92 -24.38 4.01
CA GLN A 779 -15.53 -24.82 5.35
C GLN A 779 -16.19 -23.99 6.46
N GLU A 780 -16.46 -22.71 6.18
CA GLU A 780 -17.09 -21.76 7.07
C GLU A 780 -18.53 -21.47 6.64
N THR A 781 -19.33 -21.00 7.59
CA THR A 781 -20.70 -20.53 7.32
C THR A 781 -20.67 -19.14 6.71
N PHE A 782 -21.40 -18.94 5.62
CA PHE A 782 -21.58 -17.63 4.97
C PHE A 782 -23.07 -17.35 4.75
N ALA A 783 -23.37 -16.16 4.26
CA ALA A 783 -24.73 -15.76 3.88
C ALA A 783 -24.75 -15.36 2.41
N LEU A 784 -25.88 -15.65 1.75
CA LEU A 784 -26.18 -15.20 0.40
C LEU A 784 -26.98 -13.90 0.45
N ALA A 785 -26.76 -13.02 -0.52
CA ALA A 785 -27.40 -11.71 -0.62
C ALA A 785 -28.04 -11.51 -2.00
N PRO A 786 -29.19 -12.15 -2.29
CA PRO A 786 -29.92 -11.96 -3.54
C PRO A 786 -30.48 -10.54 -3.68
N GLN A 787 -30.64 -10.07 -4.92
CA GLN A 787 -31.28 -8.78 -5.23
C GLN A 787 -32.74 -8.76 -4.79
N TYR A 788 -33.47 -9.86 -5.06
CA TYR A 788 -34.87 -10.05 -4.71
C TYR A 788 -35.00 -11.28 -3.80
N PRO A 789 -35.13 -11.08 -2.47
CA PRO A 789 -35.34 -12.18 -1.54
C PRO A 789 -36.68 -12.90 -1.79
N LEU A 790 -36.65 -14.22 -1.67
CA LEU A 790 -37.80 -15.12 -1.79
C LEU A 790 -37.81 -16.10 -0.61
N SER A 791 -38.87 -16.90 -0.50
CA SER A 791 -38.99 -17.92 0.56
C SER A 791 -39.85 -19.09 0.09
N GLN A 792 -39.68 -19.51 -1.16
CA GLN A 792 -40.44 -20.61 -1.73
C GLN A 792 -39.71 -21.93 -1.47
N THR A 793 -40.40 -22.93 -0.95
CA THR A 793 -39.81 -24.21 -0.54
C THR A 793 -40.47 -25.38 -1.27
N TRP A 794 -39.66 -26.31 -1.76
CA TRP A 794 -40.09 -27.58 -2.37
C TRP A 794 -39.18 -28.70 -1.91
N ASP A 795 -39.73 -29.83 -1.48
CA ASP A 795 -38.97 -31.05 -1.14
C ASP A 795 -37.73 -30.84 -0.24
N GLY A 796 -37.83 -29.92 0.73
CA GLY A 796 -36.71 -29.60 1.64
C GLY A 796 -35.64 -28.69 1.04
N VAL A 797 -35.88 -28.07 -0.12
CA VAL A 797 -35.03 -27.03 -0.72
C VAL A 797 -35.81 -25.73 -0.80
N THR A 798 -35.21 -24.65 -0.32
CA THR A 798 -35.79 -23.32 -0.32
C THR A 798 -35.07 -22.42 -1.33
N LEU A 799 -35.82 -21.85 -2.27
CA LEU A 799 -35.37 -20.70 -3.07
C LEU A 799 -35.46 -19.44 -2.22
N ILE A 800 -34.30 -18.99 -1.73
CA ILE A 800 -34.18 -17.84 -0.82
C ILE A 800 -34.07 -16.50 -1.55
N GLY A 801 -33.88 -16.52 -2.87
CA GLY A 801 -33.96 -15.32 -3.69
C GLY A 801 -33.43 -15.50 -5.10
N VAL A 802 -33.47 -14.39 -5.84
CA VAL A 802 -33.06 -14.30 -7.25
C VAL A 802 -32.36 -12.97 -7.50
N SER A 803 -31.44 -12.95 -8.47
CA SER A 803 -30.90 -11.72 -9.06
C SER A 803 -31.04 -11.78 -10.58
N LEU A 804 -31.50 -10.69 -11.17
CA LEU A 804 -31.70 -10.52 -12.61
C LEU A 804 -30.68 -9.50 -13.11
N ASP A 805 -29.96 -9.79 -14.19
CA ASP A 805 -28.96 -8.84 -14.71
C ASP A 805 -29.59 -7.56 -15.30
N ARG A 806 -30.87 -7.64 -15.67
CA ARG A 806 -31.70 -6.53 -16.19
C ARG A 806 -33.18 -6.72 -15.90
N ASP A 807 -33.93 -5.62 -15.90
CA ASP A 807 -35.39 -5.56 -15.80
C ASP A 807 -36.06 -5.08 -17.11
N ALA A 808 -35.27 -4.62 -18.09
CA ALA A 808 -35.71 -4.30 -19.44
C ALA A 808 -34.74 -4.87 -20.49
N ALA A 809 -35.27 -5.34 -21.62
CA ALA A 809 -34.48 -5.95 -22.69
C ALA A 809 -35.14 -5.81 -24.08
N ALA A 810 -34.37 -6.06 -25.12
CA ALA A 810 -34.87 -6.31 -26.47
C ALA A 810 -34.95 -7.82 -26.75
N PRO A 811 -35.80 -8.26 -27.70
CA PRO A 811 -35.80 -9.65 -28.18
C PRO A 811 -34.41 -10.06 -28.69
N GLY A 812 -33.96 -11.26 -28.34
CA GLY A 812 -32.62 -11.76 -28.68
C GLY A 812 -31.48 -11.23 -27.80
N ASP A 813 -31.74 -10.40 -26.80
CA ASP A 813 -30.72 -10.00 -25.82
C ASP A 813 -30.26 -11.21 -24.98
N PRO A 814 -28.97 -11.29 -24.63
CA PRO A 814 -28.51 -12.24 -23.62
C PRO A 814 -29.05 -11.84 -22.25
N PHE A 815 -29.41 -12.81 -21.42
CA PHE A 815 -29.98 -12.63 -20.08
C PHE A 815 -29.25 -13.54 -19.10
N LEU A 816 -28.91 -13.02 -17.91
CA LEU A 816 -28.26 -13.79 -16.84
C LEU A 816 -29.17 -13.84 -15.61
N LEU A 817 -29.59 -15.06 -15.27
CA LEU A 817 -30.40 -15.37 -14.10
C LEU A 817 -29.53 -16.00 -13.00
N SER A 818 -29.60 -15.46 -11.79
CA SER A 818 -28.95 -16.05 -10.61
C SER A 818 -30.00 -16.53 -9.60
N LEU A 819 -29.97 -17.82 -9.24
CA LEU A 819 -30.88 -18.44 -8.28
C LEU A 819 -30.13 -18.82 -7.00
N TYR A 820 -30.70 -18.48 -5.84
CA TYR A 820 -30.07 -18.68 -4.55
C TYR A 820 -30.87 -19.71 -3.74
N TRP A 821 -30.20 -20.79 -3.35
CA TRP A 821 -30.83 -21.96 -2.76
C TRP A 821 -30.31 -22.21 -1.35
N GLN A 822 -31.21 -22.63 -0.46
CA GLN A 822 -30.91 -23.18 0.85
C GLN A 822 -31.44 -24.61 0.91
N VAL A 823 -30.62 -25.53 1.41
CA VAL A 823 -31.00 -26.94 1.52
C VAL A 823 -31.35 -27.24 2.97
N ASP A 824 -32.64 -27.41 3.25
CA ASP A 824 -33.16 -27.73 4.58
C ASP A 824 -33.10 -29.24 4.84
N GLU A 825 -33.39 -30.06 3.82
CA GLU A 825 -33.30 -31.53 3.86
C GLU A 825 -32.62 -32.07 2.59
N ALA A 826 -31.78 -33.10 2.73
CA ALA A 826 -31.08 -33.71 1.59
C ALA A 826 -32.04 -34.50 0.70
N LEU A 827 -31.90 -34.37 -0.63
CA LEU A 827 -32.76 -35.01 -1.61
C LEU A 827 -32.22 -36.37 -2.05
N THR A 828 -33.13 -37.28 -2.40
CA THR A 828 -32.77 -38.63 -2.91
C THR A 828 -32.77 -38.75 -4.42
N GLY A 829 -33.22 -37.72 -5.14
CA GLY A 829 -33.32 -37.68 -6.60
C GLY A 829 -32.84 -36.34 -7.18
N ASP A 830 -32.73 -36.29 -8.50
CA ASP A 830 -32.27 -35.13 -9.23
C ASP A 830 -33.46 -34.31 -9.74
N ALA A 831 -33.58 -33.10 -9.20
CA ALA A 831 -34.62 -32.15 -9.55
C ALA A 831 -34.12 -31.16 -10.61
N VAL A 832 -35.05 -30.63 -11.39
CA VAL A 832 -34.83 -29.53 -12.34
C VAL A 832 -35.78 -28.38 -12.03
N ALA A 833 -35.28 -27.16 -12.22
CA ALA A 833 -36.06 -25.95 -12.10
C ALA A 833 -36.58 -25.55 -13.49
N ARG A 834 -37.88 -25.65 -13.71
CA ARG A 834 -38.51 -25.22 -14.96
C ARG A 834 -38.79 -23.73 -14.90
N LEU A 835 -37.97 -22.97 -15.62
CA LEU A 835 -38.10 -21.53 -15.80
C LEU A 835 -39.08 -21.25 -16.94
N SER A 836 -39.99 -20.30 -16.75
CA SER A 836 -40.89 -19.82 -17.79
C SER A 836 -40.96 -18.29 -17.79
N LEU A 837 -41.01 -17.69 -18.99
CA LEU A 837 -41.40 -16.29 -19.17
C LEU A 837 -42.85 -16.28 -19.63
N VAL A 838 -43.73 -15.59 -18.90
CA VAL A 838 -45.16 -15.53 -19.21
C VAL A 838 -45.59 -14.11 -19.56
N ASP A 839 -46.55 -14.00 -20.49
CA ASP A 839 -47.19 -12.73 -20.87
C ASP A 839 -48.29 -12.28 -19.87
N GLU A 840 -48.95 -11.15 -20.16
CA GLU A 840 -50.05 -10.62 -19.35
C GLU A 840 -51.22 -11.61 -19.20
N GLU A 841 -51.46 -12.46 -20.20
CA GLU A 841 -52.45 -13.53 -20.20
C GLU A 841 -51.99 -14.82 -19.47
N ARG A 842 -50.78 -14.83 -18.89
CA ARG A 842 -50.14 -15.99 -18.24
C ARG A 842 -49.84 -17.14 -19.21
N THR A 843 -49.66 -16.84 -20.49
CA THR A 843 -49.20 -17.81 -21.50
C THR A 843 -47.68 -17.85 -21.49
N ALA A 844 -47.10 -19.04 -21.39
CA ALA A 844 -45.64 -19.20 -21.46
C ALA A 844 -45.14 -18.93 -22.89
N VAL A 845 -44.32 -17.89 -23.04
CA VAL A 845 -43.65 -17.51 -24.30
C VAL A 845 -42.21 -18.05 -24.36
N PHE A 846 -41.66 -18.46 -23.23
CA PHE A 846 -40.39 -19.16 -23.11
C PHE A 846 -40.48 -20.20 -22.00
N THR A 847 -39.82 -21.35 -22.19
CA THR A 847 -39.68 -22.36 -21.15
C THR A 847 -38.33 -23.06 -21.28
N ALA A 848 -37.62 -23.20 -20.17
CA ALA A 848 -36.38 -23.95 -20.09
C ALA A 848 -36.35 -24.79 -18.81
N ASN A 849 -35.89 -26.04 -18.90
CA ASN A 849 -35.55 -26.83 -17.71
C ASN A 849 -34.08 -26.59 -17.39
N LEU A 850 -33.80 -26.08 -16.20
CA LEU A 850 -32.46 -25.72 -15.75
C LEU A 850 -32.08 -26.61 -14.56
N PRO A 851 -30.81 -27.06 -14.44
CA PRO A 851 -30.35 -27.56 -13.15
C PRO A 851 -30.49 -26.44 -12.10
N PRO A 852 -30.82 -26.72 -10.84
CA PRO A 852 -30.94 -25.65 -9.84
C PRO A 852 -29.66 -24.82 -9.70
N VAL A 853 -28.51 -25.49 -9.80
CA VAL A 853 -27.19 -24.87 -9.61
C VAL A 853 -26.32 -24.97 -10.87
N HIS A 854 -25.88 -26.18 -11.27
CA HIS A 854 -25.28 -26.44 -12.59
C HIS A 854 -25.31 -27.95 -12.92
N ASP A 855 -25.10 -28.32 -14.18
CA ASP A 855 -25.28 -29.71 -14.67
C ASP A 855 -24.38 -30.74 -13.98
N ASN A 856 -23.18 -30.34 -13.57
CA ASN A 856 -22.19 -31.25 -12.95
C ASN A 856 -22.35 -31.38 -11.41
N PHE A 857 -23.34 -30.70 -10.81
CA PHE A 857 -23.66 -30.80 -9.38
C PHE A 857 -25.18 -30.91 -9.18
N PRO A 858 -25.75 -32.10 -9.45
CA PRO A 858 -27.18 -32.33 -9.37
C PRO A 858 -27.67 -32.40 -7.91
N THR A 859 -28.98 -32.27 -7.69
CA THR A 859 -29.56 -32.11 -6.35
C THR A 859 -29.40 -33.31 -5.43
N SER A 860 -29.17 -34.52 -5.97
CA SER A 860 -28.81 -35.69 -5.16
C SER A 860 -27.48 -35.54 -4.41
N GLN A 861 -26.64 -34.57 -4.79
CA GLN A 861 -25.39 -34.25 -4.07
C GLN A 861 -25.57 -33.19 -2.97
N PHE A 862 -26.76 -32.60 -2.85
CA PHE A 862 -27.03 -31.56 -1.85
C PHE A 862 -27.06 -32.16 -0.44
N GLN A 863 -26.58 -31.37 0.53
CA GLN A 863 -26.55 -31.75 1.94
C GLN A 863 -27.33 -30.74 2.77
N THR A 864 -27.94 -31.21 3.87
CA THR A 864 -28.63 -30.33 4.82
C THR A 864 -27.70 -29.24 5.32
N GLY A 865 -28.16 -27.99 5.25
CA GLY A 865 -27.42 -26.79 5.63
C GLY A 865 -26.66 -26.12 4.50
N ASP A 866 -26.65 -26.69 3.30
CA ASP A 866 -25.99 -26.09 2.14
C ASP A 866 -26.67 -24.78 1.71
N LEU A 867 -25.85 -23.85 1.22
CA LEU A 867 -26.27 -22.64 0.53
C LEU A 867 -25.58 -22.59 -0.84
N TRP A 868 -26.36 -22.57 -1.92
CA TRP A 868 -25.84 -22.64 -3.29
C TRP A 868 -26.34 -21.51 -4.18
N LEU A 869 -25.47 -21.04 -5.07
CA LEU A 869 -25.76 -20.12 -6.16
C LEU A 869 -25.78 -20.91 -7.47
N GLY A 870 -26.87 -20.81 -8.23
CA GLY A 870 -26.94 -21.23 -9.63
C GLY A 870 -26.91 -20.03 -10.57
N GLN A 871 -26.06 -20.05 -11.59
CA GLN A 871 -25.99 -19.03 -12.63
C GLN A 871 -26.41 -19.63 -13.98
N HIS A 872 -27.34 -18.98 -14.67
CA HIS A 872 -27.93 -19.47 -15.91
C HIS A 872 -27.96 -18.35 -16.95
N ALA A 873 -27.26 -18.54 -18.07
CA ALA A 873 -27.27 -17.58 -19.18
C ALA A 873 -27.97 -18.17 -20.41
N PHE A 874 -28.80 -17.36 -21.05
CA PHE A 874 -29.53 -17.72 -22.27
C PHE A 874 -29.88 -16.45 -23.07
N HIS A 875 -30.37 -16.61 -24.30
CA HIS A 875 -30.92 -15.50 -25.08
C HIS A 875 -32.44 -15.47 -24.95
N LEU A 876 -33.01 -14.27 -24.88
CA LEU A 876 -34.45 -14.09 -24.92
C LEU A 876 -34.99 -14.47 -26.32
N PRO A 877 -36.18 -15.08 -26.43
CA PRO A 877 -36.77 -15.40 -27.73
C PRO A 877 -36.83 -14.18 -28.65
N VAL A 878 -36.51 -14.39 -29.92
CA VAL A 878 -36.40 -13.32 -30.91
C VAL A 878 -37.76 -12.78 -31.35
N ASP A 879 -38.82 -13.55 -31.18
CA ASP A 879 -40.19 -13.23 -31.58
C ASP A 879 -41.01 -12.53 -30.49
N LEU A 880 -40.39 -12.23 -29.33
CA LEU A 880 -41.06 -11.47 -28.26
C LEU A 880 -41.60 -10.13 -28.77
N GLY A 881 -42.84 -9.83 -28.38
CA GLY A 881 -43.49 -8.54 -28.60
C GLY A 881 -43.10 -7.53 -27.53
N SER A 882 -43.35 -6.24 -27.78
CA SER A 882 -43.21 -5.23 -26.73
C SER A 882 -44.30 -5.42 -25.67
N GLY A 883 -43.92 -5.43 -24.40
CA GLY A 883 -44.87 -5.65 -23.30
C GLY A 883 -44.19 -5.96 -21.98
N GLU A 884 -45.01 -6.20 -20.96
CA GLU A 884 -44.58 -6.65 -19.64
C GLU A 884 -44.67 -8.17 -19.55
N TYR A 885 -43.59 -8.80 -19.09
CA TYR A 885 -43.50 -10.24 -18.89
C TYR A 885 -43.11 -10.56 -17.45
N VAL A 886 -43.42 -11.77 -17.01
CA VAL A 886 -43.11 -12.24 -15.65
C VAL A 886 -42.30 -13.53 -15.72
N TRP A 887 -41.21 -13.59 -14.95
CA TRP A 887 -40.45 -14.81 -14.74
C TRP A 887 -41.09 -15.68 -13.67
N GLU A 888 -41.32 -16.93 -14.02
CA GLU A 888 -41.90 -17.96 -13.16
C GLU A 888 -40.99 -19.19 -13.08
N LEU A 889 -40.93 -19.82 -11.91
CA LEU A 889 -40.15 -21.03 -11.66
C LEU A 889 -41.01 -22.12 -11.03
N LEU A 890 -40.90 -23.32 -11.58
CA LEU A 890 -41.47 -24.55 -11.04
C LEU A 890 -40.37 -25.53 -10.65
N TRP A 891 -40.60 -26.28 -9.58
CA TRP A 891 -39.73 -27.38 -9.16
C TRP A 891 -40.23 -28.70 -9.74
N CYS A 892 -39.36 -29.49 -10.36
CA CYS A 892 -39.75 -30.74 -11.00
C CYS A 892 -38.81 -31.88 -10.64
N VAL A 893 -39.36 -33.06 -10.36
CA VAL A 893 -38.64 -34.31 -10.08
C VAL A 893 -39.21 -35.40 -10.98
N ASP A 894 -38.36 -36.14 -11.70
CA ASP A 894 -38.77 -37.21 -12.62
C ASP A 894 -39.87 -36.78 -13.63
N ASP A 895 -39.73 -35.59 -14.21
CA ASP A 895 -40.67 -34.91 -15.14
C ASP A 895 -42.04 -34.50 -14.54
N GLU A 896 -42.30 -34.78 -13.26
CA GLU A 896 -43.46 -34.27 -12.52
C GLU A 896 -43.10 -32.96 -11.83
N CYS A 897 -43.83 -31.88 -12.13
CA CYS A 897 -43.62 -30.57 -11.52
C CYS A 897 -44.63 -30.31 -10.40
N ASP A 898 -44.18 -29.57 -9.39
CA ASP A 898 -45.03 -29.05 -8.35
C ASP A 898 -46.10 -28.11 -8.95
N LYS A 899 -47.18 -27.89 -8.18
CA LYS A 899 -48.24 -26.95 -8.53
C LYS A 899 -47.94 -25.54 -8.04
N GLU A 900 -47.07 -25.37 -7.05
CA GLU A 900 -46.68 -24.07 -6.54
C GLU A 900 -45.56 -23.46 -7.38
N THR A 901 -45.84 -22.27 -7.92
CA THR A 901 -44.91 -21.50 -8.77
C THR A 901 -44.30 -20.35 -7.97
N ALA A 902 -42.98 -20.19 -8.07
CA ALA A 902 -42.31 -18.98 -7.59
C ALA A 902 -42.31 -17.91 -8.69
N VAL A 903 -42.75 -16.70 -8.34
CA VAL A 903 -42.61 -15.51 -9.21
C VAL A 903 -41.26 -14.87 -8.90
N LEU A 904 -40.39 -14.78 -9.90
CA LEU A 904 -39.01 -14.30 -9.74
C LEU A 904 -38.88 -12.79 -9.95
N GLY A 905 -39.68 -12.21 -10.84
CA GLY A 905 -39.62 -10.78 -11.16
C GLY A 905 -40.24 -10.46 -12.52
N ASN A 906 -40.31 -9.17 -12.84
CA ASN A 906 -40.85 -8.68 -14.10
C ASN A 906 -39.72 -8.37 -15.10
N LEU A 907 -40.04 -8.41 -16.39
CA LEU A 907 -39.16 -8.05 -17.50
C LEU A 907 -39.96 -7.24 -18.54
N THR A 908 -39.56 -6.00 -18.77
CA THR A 908 -40.13 -5.16 -19.82
C THR A 908 -39.42 -5.42 -21.14
N ILE A 909 -40.13 -5.85 -22.18
CA ILE A 909 -39.56 -6.03 -23.52
C ILE A 909 -39.90 -4.85 -24.42
N SER A 910 -38.90 -4.34 -25.13
CA SER A 910 -39.06 -3.33 -26.18
C SER A 910 -38.65 -3.93 -27.53
N ALA A 911 -39.60 -4.54 -28.24
CA ALA A 911 -39.38 -5.07 -29.57
C ALA A 911 -39.20 -3.94 -30.60
N PRO A 912 -38.24 -4.06 -31.53
CA PRO A 912 -38.05 -3.08 -32.59
C PRO A 912 -39.19 -3.16 -33.62
N GLU A 913 -39.37 -2.08 -34.39
CA GLU A 913 -40.17 -2.14 -35.62
C GLU A 913 -39.47 -3.08 -36.61
N ARG A 914 -40.21 -4.06 -37.14
CA ARG A 914 -39.67 -5.10 -38.02
C ARG A 914 -40.12 -4.85 -39.46
N LEU A 915 -39.17 -4.87 -40.38
CA LEU A 915 -39.42 -4.73 -41.82
C LEU A 915 -39.27 -6.09 -42.49
N PHE A 916 -40.12 -6.41 -43.46
CA PHE A 916 -40.03 -7.66 -44.24
C PHE A 916 -40.02 -7.42 -45.75
N GLU A 917 -40.16 -6.16 -46.16
CA GLU A 917 -40.03 -5.72 -47.54
C GLU A 917 -38.82 -4.79 -47.62
N ALA A 918 -37.89 -5.10 -48.52
CA ALA A 918 -36.69 -4.30 -48.69
C ALA A 918 -37.03 -2.96 -49.37
N PRO A 919 -36.40 -1.85 -48.95
CA PRO A 919 -36.48 -0.60 -49.70
C PRO A 919 -35.83 -0.77 -51.10
N PRO A 920 -36.10 0.14 -52.05
CA PRO A 920 -35.34 0.19 -53.30
C PRO A 920 -33.83 0.26 -53.04
N LEU A 921 -33.07 -0.51 -53.83
CA LEU A 921 -31.62 -0.66 -53.67
C LEU A 921 -30.89 0.16 -54.74
N ASP A 922 -29.90 0.97 -54.35
CA ASP A 922 -29.05 1.70 -55.30
C ASP A 922 -28.08 0.75 -56.00
N ILE A 923 -27.50 -0.19 -55.23
CA ILE A 923 -26.63 -1.26 -55.70
C ILE A 923 -27.18 -2.58 -55.15
N GLU A 924 -27.60 -3.48 -56.04
CA GLU A 924 -28.01 -4.84 -55.68
C GLU A 924 -26.78 -5.76 -55.59
N THR A 925 -26.68 -6.52 -54.49
CA THR A 925 -25.58 -7.47 -54.25
C THR A 925 -26.07 -8.91 -54.12
N HIS A 926 -27.16 -9.13 -53.38
CA HIS A 926 -27.71 -10.46 -53.05
C HIS A 926 -26.67 -11.48 -52.55
N ALA A 927 -25.67 -11.00 -51.79
CA ALA A 927 -24.57 -11.81 -51.33
C ALA A 927 -24.93 -12.51 -50.02
N ARG A 928 -24.93 -13.84 -50.04
CA ARG A 928 -25.31 -14.67 -48.90
C ARG A 928 -24.09 -15.02 -48.05
N PHE A 929 -24.13 -14.67 -46.76
CA PHE A 929 -23.14 -15.02 -45.76
C PHE A 929 -23.64 -16.20 -44.95
N ASP A 930 -23.20 -17.39 -45.36
CA ASP A 930 -23.54 -18.66 -44.73
C ASP A 930 -25.08 -18.81 -44.52
N GLU A 931 -25.50 -19.38 -43.39
CA GLU A 931 -26.92 -19.44 -43.00
C GLU A 931 -27.40 -18.20 -42.23
N VAL A 932 -26.54 -17.20 -41.97
CA VAL A 932 -26.85 -16.07 -41.07
C VAL A 932 -27.69 -15.01 -41.77
N ALA A 933 -27.14 -14.38 -42.82
CA ALA A 933 -27.78 -13.24 -43.46
C ALA A 933 -27.37 -13.06 -44.93
N THR A 934 -28.21 -12.37 -45.69
CA THR A 934 -27.96 -11.98 -47.08
C THR A 934 -27.86 -10.47 -47.16
N LEU A 935 -26.75 -9.94 -47.66
CA LEU A 935 -26.66 -8.52 -48.03
C LEU A 935 -27.41 -8.34 -49.35
N LEU A 936 -28.63 -7.78 -49.28
CA LEU A 936 -29.47 -7.55 -50.45
C LEU A 936 -28.88 -6.45 -51.34
N GLY A 937 -28.43 -5.36 -50.72
CA GLY A 937 -27.82 -4.25 -51.43
C GLY A 937 -27.31 -3.14 -50.52
N ILE A 938 -26.85 -2.07 -51.16
CA ILE A 938 -26.24 -0.90 -50.51
C ILE A 938 -26.92 0.35 -51.05
N ASN A 939 -27.29 1.26 -50.14
CA ASN A 939 -27.87 2.57 -50.45
C ASN A 939 -26.95 3.71 -50.01
N GLY A 940 -27.02 4.85 -50.70
CA GLY A 940 -26.29 6.07 -50.37
C GLY A 940 -24.86 6.15 -50.92
N LEU A 941 -24.40 5.12 -51.63
CA LEU A 941 -23.07 5.05 -52.24
C LEU A 941 -23.02 5.84 -53.58
N HIS A 942 -23.07 7.17 -53.53
CA HIS A 942 -22.91 8.04 -54.70
C HIS A 942 -21.52 8.71 -54.74
N PRO A 943 -20.95 9.00 -55.93
CA PRO A 943 -19.64 9.67 -56.06
C PRO A 943 -19.55 11.02 -55.34
N THR A 944 -20.69 11.70 -55.14
CA THR A 944 -20.79 12.97 -54.41
C THR A 944 -20.94 12.82 -52.89
N SER A 945 -21.26 11.62 -52.38
CA SER A 945 -21.47 11.32 -50.96
C SER A 945 -20.18 11.36 -50.13
N PHE A 946 -19.02 11.33 -50.78
CA PHE A 946 -17.70 11.25 -50.14
C PHE A 946 -17.05 12.60 -49.83
N THR A 947 -17.80 13.70 -49.87
CA THR A 947 -17.22 15.05 -49.81
C THR A 947 -16.93 15.57 -48.41
N GLN A 948 -17.64 15.13 -47.35
CA GLN A 948 -17.25 15.45 -45.96
C GLN A 948 -17.55 14.34 -44.92
N HIS A 949 -18.62 13.54 -45.05
CA HIS A 949 -18.89 12.35 -44.20
C HIS A 949 -19.74 11.32 -44.96
N PRO A 950 -19.15 10.34 -45.67
CA PRO A 950 -19.94 9.33 -46.37
C PRO A 950 -20.71 8.45 -45.38
N SER A 951 -22.04 8.52 -45.46
CA SER A 951 -22.97 7.55 -44.86
C SER A 951 -23.42 6.58 -45.94
N LEU A 952 -23.34 5.29 -45.67
CA LEU A 952 -23.94 4.25 -46.50
C LEU A 952 -24.84 3.37 -45.65
N ALA A 953 -25.95 2.92 -46.23
CA ALA A 953 -26.88 2.01 -45.57
C ALA A 953 -26.77 0.63 -46.22
N LEU A 954 -26.35 -0.36 -45.45
CA LEU A 954 -26.38 -1.76 -45.83
C LEU A 954 -27.79 -2.29 -45.58
N VAL A 955 -28.36 -2.97 -46.57
CA VAL A 955 -29.69 -3.58 -46.46
C VAL A 955 -29.50 -5.09 -46.35
N TRP A 956 -29.63 -5.60 -45.12
CA TRP A 956 -29.51 -7.02 -44.82
C TRP A 956 -30.89 -7.68 -44.79
N GLN A 957 -30.97 -8.92 -45.23
CA GLN A 957 -32.06 -9.83 -44.93
C GLN A 957 -31.53 -10.96 -44.05
N SER A 958 -32.14 -11.18 -42.89
CA SER A 958 -31.79 -12.33 -42.06
C SER A 958 -32.29 -13.63 -42.71
N ASN A 959 -31.45 -14.65 -42.72
CA ASN A 959 -31.77 -15.95 -43.31
C ASN A 959 -32.25 -16.95 -42.24
N SER A 960 -31.69 -16.88 -41.03
CA SER A 960 -32.02 -17.74 -39.90
C SER A 960 -31.78 -17.03 -38.57
N GLU A 961 -32.35 -17.57 -37.50
CA GLU A 961 -32.01 -17.16 -36.14
C GLU A 961 -30.60 -17.64 -35.82
N THR A 962 -29.83 -16.82 -35.10
CA THR A 962 -28.47 -17.18 -34.70
C THR A 962 -28.23 -16.88 -33.23
N PRO A 963 -27.55 -17.78 -32.49
CA PRO A 963 -27.15 -17.52 -31.11
C PRO A 963 -25.90 -16.62 -31.02
N THR A 964 -25.27 -16.30 -32.15
CA THR A 964 -24.04 -15.51 -32.22
C THR A 964 -24.36 -14.08 -32.64
N SER A 965 -23.91 -13.09 -31.84
CA SER A 965 -24.02 -11.67 -32.18
C SER A 965 -22.86 -11.24 -33.07
N TYR A 966 -22.96 -11.55 -34.38
CA TYR A 966 -21.99 -11.13 -35.39
C TYR A 966 -21.91 -9.60 -35.50
N ARG A 967 -20.72 -9.12 -35.83
CA ARG A 967 -20.47 -7.70 -36.15
C ARG A 967 -20.29 -7.54 -37.64
N VAL A 968 -20.81 -6.44 -38.16
CA VAL A 968 -20.57 -6.02 -39.54
C VAL A 968 -19.26 -5.23 -39.57
N PHE A 969 -18.43 -5.48 -40.57
CA PHE A 969 -17.28 -4.64 -40.89
C PHE A 969 -17.47 -4.00 -42.26
N VAL A 970 -17.06 -2.74 -42.37
CA VAL A 970 -17.07 -1.97 -43.61
C VAL A 970 -15.70 -1.34 -43.76
N HIS A 971 -14.87 -1.87 -44.65
CA HIS A 971 -13.49 -1.46 -44.84
C HIS A 971 -13.31 -0.78 -46.20
N LEU A 972 -12.78 0.42 -46.21
CA LEU A 972 -12.31 1.10 -47.42
C LEU A 972 -10.84 0.78 -47.61
N VAL A 973 -10.47 0.16 -48.73
CA VAL A 973 -9.16 -0.44 -48.96
C VAL A 973 -8.50 0.16 -50.20
N ASP A 974 -7.20 0.45 -50.13
CA ASP A 974 -6.41 1.00 -51.23
C ASP A 974 -5.91 -0.09 -52.22
N GLU A 975 -5.25 0.33 -53.31
CA GLU A 975 -4.69 -0.57 -54.33
C GLU A 975 -3.64 -1.56 -53.78
N THR A 976 -3.07 -1.29 -52.60
CA THR A 976 -2.08 -2.17 -51.94
C THR A 976 -2.72 -3.17 -50.97
N GLY A 977 -4.03 -3.07 -50.75
CA GLY A 977 -4.77 -3.90 -49.80
C GLY A 977 -4.78 -3.36 -48.37
N GLN A 978 -4.31 -2.13 -48.12
CA GLN A 978 -4.34 -1.51 -46.79
C GLN A 978 -5.68 -0.81 -46.53
N ILE A 979 -6.17 -0.91 -45.29
CA ILE A 979 -7.42 -0.25 -44.87
C ILE A 979 -7.15 1.25 -44.68
N ALA A 980 -7.81 2.08 -45.48
CA ALA A 980 -7.75 3.52 -45.44
C ALA A 980 -8.78 4.13 -44.46
N ALA A 981 -9.95 3.51 -44.33
CA ALA A 981 -10.99 3.86 -43.35
C ALA A 981 -11.85 2.63 -43.02
N GLN A 982 -12.49 2.60 -41.85
CA GLN A 982 -13.35 1.49 -41.45
C GLN A 982 -14.54 1.91 -40.58
N SER A 983 -15.58 1.08 -40.58
CA SER A 983 -16.75 1.18 -39.70
C SER A 983 -17.21 -0.22 -39.32
N ASP A 984 -16.87 -0.64 -38.10
CA ASP A 984 -17.14 -2.00 -37.61
C ASP A 984 -18.00 -1.92 -36.35
N GLY A 985 -19.03 -2.76 -36.23
CA GLY A 985 -19.92 -2.70 -35.07
C GLY A 985 -21.10 -3.66 -35.10
N ILE A 986 -21.90 -3.60 -34.04
CA ILE A 986 -23.23 -4.22 -34.02
C ILE A 986 -24.14 -3.45 -34.99
N PRO A 987 -24.93 -4.14 -35.85
CA PRO A 987 -25.77 -3.49 -36.84
C PRO A 987 -26.75 -2.45 -36.28
N ALA A 988 -27.15 -1.52 -37.16
CA ALA A 988 -28.06 -0.41 -36.92
C ALA A 988 -27.59 0.52 -35.80
N ALA A 989 -26.30 0.89 -35.82
CA ALA A 989 -25.64 1.74 -34.83
C ALA A 989 -25.75 1.17 -33.40
N TRP A 990 -25.32 -0.08 -33.21
CA TRP A 990 -25.30 -0.78 -31.92
C TRP A 990 -26.68 -1.10 -31.31
N ARG A 991 -27.74 -1.09 -32.11
CA ARG A 991 -29.11 -1.32 -31.64
C ARG A 991 -29.74 -2.63 -32.08
N ARG A 992 -29.21 -3.29 -33.11
CA ARG A 992 -29.80 -4.51 -33.69
C ARG A 992 -28.76 -5.64 -33.78
N PRO A 993 -28.35 -6.25 -32.65
CA PRO A 993 -27.51 -7.44 -32.69
C PRO A 993 -28.18 -8.55 -33.51
N THR A 994 -27.37 -9.36 -34.22
CA THR A 994 -27.88 -10.42 -35.09
C THR A 994 -28.65 -11.50 -34.35
N THR A 995 -28.42 -11.62 -33.03
CA THR A 995 -29.19 -12.51 -32.15
C THR A 995 -30.65 -12.12 -32.04
N GLY A 996 -31.03 -10.87 -32.37
CA GLY A 996 -32.41 -10.37 -32.33
C GLY A 996 -33.07 -10.24 -33.70
N TRP A 997 -32.57 -10.93 -34.73
CA TRP A 997 -33.10 -10.87 -36.09
C TRP A 997 -34.05 -12.05 -36.36
N LEU A 998 -35.24 -11.78 -36.92
CA LEU A 998 -36.10 -12.87 -37.41
C LEU A 998 -35.74 -13.34 -38.81
N PRO A 999 -35.95 -14.63 -39.14
CA PRO A 999 -35.88 -15.10 -40.50
C PRO A 999 -36.73 -14.25 -41.46
N GLY A 1000 -36.13 -13.76 -42.53
CA GLY A 1000 -36.76 -12.90 -43.53
C GLY A 1000 -36.83 -11.41 -43.17
N GLU A 1001 -36.46 -11.01 -41.96
CA GLU A 1001 -36.45 -9.61 -41.54
C GLU A 1001 -35.39 -8.80 -42.29
N ILE A 1002 -35.75 -7.57 -42.66
CA ILE A 1002 -34.89 -6.59 -43.30
C ILE A 1002 -34.30 -5.64 -42.25
N ILE A 1003 -32.98 -5.54 -42.24
CA ILE A 1003 -32.22 -4.70 -41.32
C ILE A 1003 -31.53 -3.59 -42.11
N LEU A 1004 -31.84 -2.36 -41.75
CA LEU A 1004 -31.21 -1.16 -42.30
C LEU A 1004 -30.05 -0.78 -41.37
N ASP A 1005 -28.83 -0.95 -41.88
CA ASP A 1005 -27.61 -0.81 -41.12
C ASP A 1005 -26.77 0.36 -41.66
N GLU A 1006 -26.81 1.48 -40.95
CA GLU A 1006 -26.14 2.71 -41.35
C GLU A 1006 -24.70 2.76 -40.83
N HIS A 1007 -23.76 2.96 -41.75
CA HIS A 1007 -22.34 3.08 -41.47
C HIS A 1007 -21.80 4.44 -41.92
N HIS A 1008 -20.96 5.03 -41.07
CA HIS A 1008 -20.24 6.26 -41.37
C HIS A 1008 -18.75 5.98 -41.44
N LEU A 1009 -18.11 6.33 -42.56
CA LEU A 1009 -16.66 6.22 -42.71
C LEU A 1009 -16.00 7.58 -42.44
N LEU A 1010 -15.09 7.61 -41.47
CA LEU A 1010 -14.27 8.79 -41.20
C LEU A 1010 -13.10 8.81 -42.19
N LEU A 1011 -13.08 9.81 -43.08
CA LEU A 1011 -12.07 9.96 -44.14
C LEU A 1011 -10.98 10.98 -43.80
N GLU A 1012 -10.74 11.25 -42.52
CA GLU A 1012 -9.70 12.20 -42.10
C GLU A 1012 -8.32 11.68 -42.53
N ASN A 1013 -7.64 12.42 -43.40
CA ASN A 1013 -6.33 12.10 -43.98
C ASN A 1013 -6.30 10.95 -44.99
N VAL A 1014 -7.45 10.54 -45.55
CA VAL A 1014 -7.49 9.58 -46.66
C VAL A 1014 -7.23 10.30 -47.99
N PRO A 1015 -6.21 9.94 -48.78
CA PRO A 1015 -5.91 10.59 -50.06
C PRO A 1015 -7.02 10.43 -51.10
N SER A 1016 -7.19 11.41 -51.99
CA SER A 1016 -8.01 11.27 -53.20
C SER A 1016 -7.48 10.13 -54.07
N GLY A 1017 -8.36 9.29 -54.60
CA GLY A 1017 -7.95 8.07 -55.32
C GLY A 1017 -9.08 7.08 -55.55
N SER A 1018 -8.75 5.95 -56.18
CA SER A 1018 -9.66 4.82 -56.36
C SER A 1018 -9.47 3.83 -55.22
N TYR A 1019 -10.58 3.45 -54.58
CA TYR A 1019 -10.61 2.51 -53.47
C TYR A 1019 -11.58 1.36 -53.74
N GLU A 1020 -11.44 0.31 -52.95
CA GLU A 1020 -12.33 -0.84 -52.90
C GLU A 1020 -13.08 -0.83 -51.55
N LEU A 1021 -14.41 -1.00 -51.56
CA LEU A 1021 -15.19 -1.17 -50.33
C LEU A 1021 -15.41 -2.66 -50.08
N ARG A 1022 -15.02 -3.14 -48.90
CA ARG A 1022 -15.21 -4.54 -48.45
C ARG A 1022 -16.17 -4.59 -47.29
N ILE A 1023 -17.23 -5.38 -47.44
CA ILE A 1023 -18.29 -5.52 -46.44
C ILE A 1023 -18.45 -6.98 -46.06
N GLY A 1024 -18.55 -7.28 -44.76
CA GLY A 1024 -18.82 -8.64 -44.31
C GLY A 1024 -19.21 -8.73 -42.84
N LEU A 1025 -19.42 -9.97 -42.39
CA LEU A 1025 -19.76 -10.31 -41.02
C LEU A 1025 -18.63 -11.09 -40.37
N TYR A 1026 -18.41 -10.90 -39.07
CA TYR A 1026 -17.44 -11.69 -38.32
C TYR A 1026 -17.93 -12.00 -36.90
N ASP A 1027 -17.49 -13.14 -36.39
CA ASP A 1027 -17.69 -13.54 -35.00
C ASP A 1027 -16.66 -12.80 -34.13
N PRO A 1028 -17.08 -11.90 -33.22
CA PRO A 1028 -16.16 -11.14 -32.39
C PRO A 1028 -15.46 -12.00 -31.33
N ALA A 1029 -16.01 -13.16 -30.94
CA ALA A 1029 -15.42 -14.05 -29.95
C ALA A 1029 -14.37 -14.98 -30.60
N ALA A 1030 -14.66 -15.51 -31.79
CA ALA A 1030 -13.74 -16.38 -32.52
C ALA A 1030 -12.73 -15.62 -33.38
N GLY A 1031 -13.00 -14.35 -33.73
CA GLY A 1031 -12.19 -13.57 -34.65
C GLY A 1031 -12.27 -14.03 -36.11
N VAL A 1032 -13.28 -14.84 -36.45
CA VAL A 1032 -13.42 -15.46 -37.77
C VAL A 1032 -14.48 -14.74 -38.60
N ARG A 1033 -14.17 -14.43 -39.87
CA ARG A 1033 -15.13 -13.85 -40.82
C ARG A 1033 -16.03 -14.94 -41.39
N LEU A 1034 -17.32 -14.62 -41.57
CA LEU A 1034 -18.23 -15.46 -42.31
C LEU A 1034 -17.85 -15.51 -43.79
N VAL A 1035 -18.13 -16.65 -44.40
CA VAL A 1035 -17.78 -16.94 -45.79
C VAL A 1035 -19.03 -16.81 -46.66
N LEU A 1036 -18.85 -16.27 -47.86
CA LEU A 1036 -19.85 -16.19 -48.90
C LEU A 1036 -19.99 -17.53 -49.63
N ASP A 1037 -21.09 -17.72 -50.37
CA ASP A 1037 -21.31 -18.92 -51.19
C ASP A 1037 -20.20 -19.20 -52.23
N ASP A 1038 -19.45 -18.17 -52.63
CA ASP A 1038 -18.32 -18.25 -53.56
C ASP A 1038 -16.95 -18.52 -52.89
N GLY A 1039 -16.92 -18.60 -51.55
CA GLY A 1039 -15.71 -18.85 -50.77
C GLY A 1039 -14.95 -17.60 -50.32
N GLU A 1040 -15.38 -16.39 -50.73
CA GLU A 1040 -14.79 -15.13 -50.26
C GLU A 1040 -15.31 -14.76 -48.87
N THR A 1041 -14.65 -13.82 -48.18
CA THR A 1041 -15.04 -13.39 -46.82
C THR A 1041 -15.65 -11.98 -46.75
N ALA A 1042 -15.81 -11.33 -47.91
CA ALA A 1042 -16.37 -10.00 -48.01
C ALA A 1042 -16.97 -9.77 -49.41
N VAL A 1043 -18.02 -8.96 -49.47
CA VAL A 1043 -18.53 -8.38 -50.71
C VAL A 1043 -17.65 -7.20 -51.07
N THR A 1044 -17.15 -7.20 -52.31
CA THR A 1044 -16.25 -6.18 -52.85
C THR A 1044 -16.99 -5.26 -53.82
N ILE A 1045 -17.00 -3.95 -53.53
CA ILE A 1045 -17.45 -2.91 -54.46
C ILE A 1045 -16.22 -2.17 -55.01
N PRO A 1046 -15.87 -2.35 -56.30
CA PRO A 1046 -14.69 -1.73 -56.89
C PRO A 1046 -14.96 -0.28 -57.32
N ASN A 1047 -13.88 0.49 -57.53
CA ASN A 1047 -13.89 1.84 -58.11
C ASN A 1047 -14.64 2.90 -57.28
N VAL A 1048 -14.53 2.85 -55.96
CA VAL A 1048 -15.01 3.92 -55.07
C VAL A 1048 -14.04 5.10 -55.16
N MET A 1049 -14.43 6.13 -55.91
CA MET A 1049 -13.58 7.31 -56.14
C MET A 1049 -13.74 8.34 -55.02
N LEU A 1050 -12.64 8.65 -54.33
CA LEU A 1050 -12.57 9.77 -53.39
C LEU A 1050 -12.07 11.04 -54.09
N PRO A 1051 -12.79 12.19 -53.96
CA PRO A 1051 -12.52 13.43 -54.67
C PRO A 1051 -11.25 14.17 -54.24
#